data_AF-A0A5C8QSV8-F1
#
_entry.id   AF-A0A5C8QSV8-F1
#
_cell.length_a   1.000
_cell.length_b   1.000
_cell.length_c   1.000
_cell.angle_alpha   90.00
_cell.angle_beta   90.00
_cell.angle_gamma   90.00
#
_symmetry.space_group_name_H-M   'P 1'
#
loop_
_entity.id
_entity.type
_entity.pdbx_description
1 polymer ?
#
loop_
_entity_poly.entity_id
_entity_poly.type
_entity_poly.pdbx_seq_one_letter_code
_entity_poly.pdbx_strand_id
1 'polypeptide(L)'
;MRRGARSILAAGGLLLSGITAAPGASAETAAGNSPASAADTLKVFDAEVTAEQVPLLLAAGQDAHELGESVPPGGRAKVQLFLTDDQARDLGTKGVEVTERTVSPQAESRLKAAGDGVYRPYSGPGNLQEEIRETAAAHPGLTKVVSIGRTVQGKDILALKLTKGAARSKDGARPSVLYMSNQHAREWITPEMTRRLMHHYLDNYGKDRRITKIVDSTELWFVLSANPDGYDWTHAADANRLWRKNLRDVNGDGVISRGDGIDLNRNFTYKWGYDNEGSSPQSTGETYRGASPGSEPETRAIDSLQKRIGFDYGINYHSAAELLLYGVGWQVATPTPDDVLYRSLAGTPENSAVPGYYPQVSSELYTTNGEADGHGANVNGIMMFTPEMTTCETVSDSIPDDAWEADDCRSGFNFPDDEKLIQAEFAKNIPFALSVAETASHPDQPSSPVGLSAPDFTPDTFTTSYGRGADQEVAVTARKSVRDKELNYRINGGRTHDEKLRAWKGGETYGGEDNLHFDEYRAEVEDADAGDRVEVWFTGRTKSGKRTTSDRFTYTVAERPRADTLVVAEEGAPAQYAQAYVDALRANGLNAAVWDVAEQGAPHHLGVLSHFSTVVHHTGAAAPGGDTQLAVRDFLNEGGKLIEAGEQAGGNAQVGRTRTNDFSQYYLGAYGRTSTAGATAFTGAGALLGTSGPLGAAPGNPLDQAGTYTVTSSVLAPDLFPHFAGAAAGTYDTGTGAAAVTTKDTVLLGFGLEQITDAERRAALLGKALRALRD
;
A
#
# COMPACT_ATOMS: atom_id res chain seq x y z
N MET A 1 -15.51 63.68 25.41
CA MET A 1 -14.08 63.80 25.77
C MET A 1 -13.32 62.98 24.73
N ARG A 2 -12.78 63.53 23.63
CA ARG A 2 -11.51 64.33 23.48
C ARG A 2 -10.36 63.58 24.18
N ARG A 3 -9.26 63.13 23.56
CA ARG A 3 -8.48 63.42 22.32
C ARG A 3 -7.65 62.14 22.03
N GLY A 4 -7.20 61.76 20.82
CA GLY A 4 -6.73 62.52 19.67
C GLY A 4 -5.21 62.80 19.77
N ALA A 5 -4.40 62.26 18.86
CA ALA A 5 -3.43 63.02 18.04
C ALA A 5 -2.39 62.12 17.34
N ARG A 6 -2.36 62.27 16.01
CA ARG A 6 -1.21 62.05 15.14
C ARG A 6 -0.14 63.12 15.42
N SER A 7 1.10 62.81 15.08
CA SER A 7 2.12 63.81 14.74
C SER A 7 2.77 63.44 13.41
N ILE A 8 2.89 64.44 12.54
CA ILE A 8 3.44 64.44 11.18
C ILE A 8 4.65 65.39 11.20
N LEU A 9 5.57 65.19 10.24
CA LEU A 9 6.61 66.08 9.68
C LEU A 9 7.97 66.09 10.39
N ALA A 10 9.11 66.25 9.72
CA ALA A 10 9.54 66.20 8.31
C ALA A 10 11.04 66.61 8.24
N ALA A 11 11.59 66.56 7.01
CA ALA A 11 12.81 67.20 6.48
C ALA A 11 14.12 66.39 6.61
N GLY A 12 14.97 66.29 5.59
CA GLY A 12 15.03 66.82 4.21
C GLY A 12 16.00 65.92 3.40
N GLY A 13 15.85 65.74 2.08
CA GLY A 13 16.42 66.61 1.02
C GLY A 13 17.92 66.31 0.82
N LEU A 14 18.52 66.07 -0.34
CA LEU A 14 18.29 66.24 -1.79
C LEU A 14 19.23 65.21 -2.49
N LEU A 15 19.01 64.74 -3.71
CA LEU A 15 19.44 65.42 -4.95
C LEU A 15 18.84 64.78 -6.20
N LEU A 16 18.52 65.68 -7.13
CA LEU A 16 17.87 65.48 -8.42
C LEU A 16 18.84 65.10 -9.55
N SER A 17 18.33 64.29 -10.47
CA SER A 17 18.36 64.50 -11.93
C SER A 17 17.42 63.46 -12.57
N GLY A 18 16.43 63.73 -13.41
CA GLY A 18 16.06 64.91 -14.17
C GLY A 18 15.57 64.53 -15.58
N ILE A 19 14.28 64.14 -15.69
CA ILE A 19 13.25 64.36 -16.75
C ILE A 19 13.63 64.07 -18.23
N THR A 20 12.91 63.24 -19.01
CA THR A 20 11.67 63.47 -19.84
C THR A 20 11.52 62.23 -20.76
N ALA A 21 10.39 61.69 -21.23
CA ALA A 21 8.98 62.09 -21.35
C ALA A 21 8.10 60.82 -21.54
N ALA A 22 6.82 60.88 -21.13
CA ALA A 22 5.74 59.98 -21.57
C ALA A 22 5.16 60.48 -22.93
N PRO A 23 4.24 59.81 -23.65
CA PRO A 23 3.40 58.65 -23.29
C PRO A 23 3.14 57.61 -24.42
N GLY A 24 2.54 56.47 -24.04
CA GLY A 24 1.69 55.65 -24.92
C GLY A 24 2.23 54.25 -25.22
N ALA A 25 1.64 53.24 -24.58
CA ALA A 25 1.62 51.89 -25.15
C ALA A 25 0.41 51.12 -24.58
N SER A 26 -0.51 50.87 -25.49
CA SER A 26 -1.40 49.73 -25.66
C SER A 26 -1.27 48.56 -24.67
N ALA A 27 -2.43 47.99 -24.36
CA ALA A 27 -2.56 46.64 -23.83
C ALA A 27 -1.76 45.65 -24.68
N GLU A 28 -0.88 44.89 -24.06
CA GLU A 28 -0.30 43.67 -24.63
C GLU A 28 -0.62 42.47 -23.75
N THR A 29 -1.02 41.45 -24.48
CA THR A 29 -1.50 40.12 -24.13
C THR A 29 -0.48 39.28 -23.34
N ALA A 30 -1.01 38.31 -22.61
CA ALA A 30 -0.29 37.20 -21.99
C ALA A 30 0.72 36.53 -22.94
N ALA A 31 1.91 36.21 -22.42
CA ALA A 31 2.70 35.00 -22.67
C ALA A 31 4.11 35.17 -22.06
N GLY A 32 4.58 34.16 -21.32
CA GLY A 32 5.96 34.14 -20.85
C GLY A 32 6.23 33.08 -19.78
N ASN A 33 5.89 31.82 -20.02
CA ASN A 33 6.61 30.72 -19.35
C ASN A 33 8.02 30.71 -19.93
N SER A 34 9.03 31.09 -19.15
CA SER A 34 10.40 30.71 -19.46
C SER A 34 10.49 29.19 -19.49
N PRO A 35 11.08 28.57 -20.51
CA PRO A 35 11.29 27.12 -20.49
C PRO A 35 12.21 26.79 -19.31
N ALA A 36 11.88 25.72 -18.59
CA ALA A 36 12.80 25.07 -17.69
C ALA A 36 14.12 24.81 -18.44
N SER A 37 15.26 24.90 -17.75
CA SER A 37 16.55 24.64 -18.38
C SER A 37 16.54 23.22 -18.97
N ALA A 38 17.28 22.95 -20.06
CA ALA A 38 17.34 21.60 -20.63
C ALA A 38 17.79 20.53 -19.61
N ALA A 39 18.45 20.93 -18.51
CA ALA A 39 18.86 20.09 -17.40
C ALA A 39 17.71 19.69 -16.45
N ASP A 40 16.58 20.41 -16.45
CA ASP A 40 15.43 20.17 -15.56
C ASP A 40 14.30 19.38 -16.25
N THR A 41 14.44 19.04 -17.53
CA THR A 41 13.45 18.27 -18.28
C THR A 41 13.41 16.82 -17.79
N LEU A 42 12.21 16.33 -17.45
CA LEU A 42 11.98 14.93 -17.12
C LEU A 42 12.07 14.06 -18.39
N LYS A 43 12.93 13.05 -18.35
CA LYS A 43 13.12 12.08 -19.42
C LYS A 43 12.87 10.68 -18.91
N VAL A 44 12.68 9.75 -19.85
CA VAL A 44 12.48 8.33 -19.56
C VAL A 44 13.80 7.62 -19.76
N PHE A 45 14.19 6.82 -18.78
CA PHE A 45 15.35 5.96 -18.86
C PHE A 45 14.95 4.52 -18.57
N ASP A 46 15.51 3.58 -19.29
CA ASP A 46 15.48 2.17 -18.97
C ASP A 46 16.71 1.83 -18.12
N ALA A 47 16.50 1.07 -17.05
CA ALA A 47 17.58 0.54 -16.23
C ALA A 47 17.33 -0.95 -15.97
N GLU A 48 18.41 -1.73 -15.95
CA GLU A 48 18.35 -3.05 -15.33
C GLU A 48 18.88 -2.95 -13.91
N VAL A 49 18.06 -3.27 -12.93
CA VAL A 49 18.40 -3.08 -11.52
C VAL A 49 18.34 -4.37 -10.73
N THR A 50 19.27 -4.53 -9.80
CA THR A 50 19.24 -5.60 -8.80
C THR A 50 18.33 -5.18 -7.63
N ALA A 51 17.89 -6.15 -6.82
CA ALA A 51 17.13 -5.84 -5.59
C ALA A 51 17.90 -4.89 -4.65
N GLU A 52 19.23 -4.97 -4.65
CA GLU A 52 20.11 -4.09 -3.85
C GLU A 52 20.18 -2.66 -4.38
N GLN A 53 19.84 -2.44 -5.65
CA GLN A 53 19.84 -1.12 -6.29
C GLN A 53 18.49 -0.40 -6.14
N VAL A 54 17.40 -1.11 -5.82
CA VAL A 54 16.06 -0.51 -5.64
C VAL A 54 16.06 0.63 -4.61
N PRO A 55 16.69 0.52 -3.42
CA PRO A 55 16.77 1.63 -2.48
C PRO A 55 17.48 2.88 -3.05
N LEU A 56 18.42 2.72 -4.00
CA LEU A 56 19.08 3.84 -4.66
C LEU A 56 18.11 4.61 -5.57
N LEU A 57 17.20 3.88 -6.25
CA LEU A 57 16.17 4.48 -7.09
C LEU A 57 15.15 5.25 -6.25
N LEU A 58 14.69 4.64 -5.16
CA LEU A 58 13.80 5.30 -4.19
C LEU A 58 14.45 6.56 -3.60
N ALA A 59 15.74 6.48 -3.24
CA ALA A 59 16.50 7.64 -2.76
C ALA A 59 16.71 8.71 -3.84
N ALA A 60 16.76 8.34 -5.12
CA ALA A 60 16.73 9.27 -6.24
C ALA A 60 15.33 9.87 -6.49
N GLY A 61 14.33 9.45 -5.72
CA GLY A 61 12.97 9.97 -5.73
C GLY A 61 12.09 9.33 -6.80
N GLN A 62 12.41 8.11 -7.23
CA GLN A 62 11.57 7.32 -8.14
C GLN A 62 10.40 6.69 -7.39
N ASP A 63 9.26 6.53 -8.06
CA ASP A 63 8.09 5.87 -7.47
C ASP A 63 8.28 4.34 -7.55
N ALA A 64 8.09 3.63 -6.43
CA ALA A 64 8.19 2.17 -6.40
C ALA A 64 7.16 1.45 -7.30
N HIS A 65 6.05 2.11 -7.66
CA HIS A 65 5.11 1.63 -8.67
C HIS A 65 5.74 1.47 -10.05
N GLU A 66 6.55 2.46 -10.43
CA GLU A 66 7.21 2.54 -11.73
C GLU A 66 8.36 1.53 -11.83
N LEU A 67 8.79 0.97 -10.69
CA LEU A 67 9.82 -0.04 -10.57
C LEU A 67 9.30 -1.48 -10.81
N GLY A 68 8.18 -1.61 -11.54
CA GLY A 68 7.39 -2.84 -11.72
C GLY A 68 8.18 -4.16 -11.91
N GLU A 69 7.56 -5.23 -11.39
CA GLU A 69 8.06 -6.58 -11.12
C GLU A 69 9.33 -6.64 -10.25
N SER A 70 9.09 -6.85 -8.94
CA SER A 70 10.08 -7.12 -7.90
C SER A 70 11.25 -7.93 -8.43
N VAL A 71 12.44 -7.33 -8.39
CA VAL A 71 13.67 -7.92 -8.90
C VAL A 71 13.84 -9.35 -8.35
N PRO A 72 13.89 -10.39 -9.20
CA PRO A 72 14.01 -11.77 -8.73
C PRO A 72 15.30 -11.95 -7.93
N PRO A 73 15.33 -12.82 -6.90
CA PRO A 73 16.52 -13.04 -6.08
C PRO A 73 17.75 -13.42 -6.95
N GLY A 74 18.80 -12.61 -6.88
CA GLY A 74 20.02 -12.79 -7.69
C GLY A 74 19.89 -12.40 -9.17
N GLY A 75 18.74 -11.89 -9.61
CA GLY A 75 18.48 -11.42 -10.96
C GLY A 75 18.50 -9.89 -11.10
N ARG A 76 18.10 -9.43 -12.28
CA ARG A 76 17.89 -8.01 -12.62
C ARG A 76 16.45 -7.84 -13.11
N ALA A 77 15.79 -6.75 -12.77
CA ALA A 77 14.54 -6.33 -13.41
C ALA A 77 14.79 -5.12 -14.30
N LYS A 78 14.09 -5.06 -15.42
CA LYS A 78 14.02 -3.84 -16.23
C LYS A 78 13.01 -2.91 -15.60
N VAL A 79 13.45 -1.70 -15.27
CA VAL A 79 12.61 -0.66 -14.69
C VAL A 79 12.64 0.59 -15.58
N GLN A 80 11.51 1.28 -15.61
CA GLN A 80 11.39 2.57 -16.27
C GLN A 80 11.57 3.67 -15.21
N LEU A 81 12.49 4.59 -15.45
CA LEU A 81 12.84 5.67 -14.53
C LEU A 81 12.52 7.02 -15.17
N PHE A 82 11.98 7.93 -14.38
CA PHE A 82 11.67 9.30 -14.76
C PHE A 82 12.67 10.23 -14.07
N LEU A 83 13.69 10.62 -14.81
CA LEU A 83 14.88 11.28 -14.29
C LEU A 83 15.19 12.54 -15.08
N THR A 84 15.85 13.49 -14.42
CA THR A 84 16.64 14.50 -15.13
C THR A 84 18.01 13.95 -15.50
N ASP A 85 18.70 14.62 -16.42
CA ASP A 85 20.06 14.24 -16.82
C ASP A 85 21.05 14.21 -15.64
N ASP A 86 20.88 15.10 -14.65
CA ASP A 86 21.71 15.12 -13.44
C ASP A 86 21.49 13.90 -12.55
N GLN A 87 20.25 13.44 -12.42
CA GLN A 87 19.95 12.25 -11.63
C GLN A 87 20.39 10.97 -12.32
N ALA A 88 20.22 10.88 -13.63
CA ALA A 88 20.74 9.78 -14.42
C ALA A 88 22.27 9.67 -14.24
N ARG A 89 22.97 10.81 -14.24
CA ARG A 89 24.41 10.86 -13.92
C ARG A 89 24.69 10.41 -12.49
N ASP A 90 23.98 10.93 -11.50
CA ASP A 90 24.17 10.58 -10.07
C ASP A 90 23.93 9.08 -9.82
N LEU A 91 22.86 8.50 -10.36
CA LEU A 91 22.59 7.07 -10.33
C LEU A 91 23.71 6.27 -11.01
N GLY A 92 24.21 6.73 -12.15
CA GLY A 92 25.39 6.16 -12.81
C GLY A 92 26.63 6.14 -11.91
N THR A 93 26.90 7.22 -11.17
CA THR A 93 28.00 7.25 -10.19
C THR A 93 27.80 6.30 -9.01
N LYS A 94 26.55 5.95 -8.71
CA LYS A 94 26.15 4.98 -7.68
C LYS A 94 26.05 3.55 -8.22
N GLY A 95 26.45 3.33 -9.47
CA GLY A 95 26.53 1.99 -10.09
C GLY A 95 25.23 1.50 -10.72
N VAL A 96 24.22 2.37 -10.91
CA VAL A 96 23.00 2.04 -11.65
C VAL A 96 23.16 2.52 -13.09
N GLU A 97 23.31 1.58 -14.02
CA GLU A 97 23.36 1.89 -15.44
C GLU A 97 21.96 2.21 -15.95
N VAL A 98 21.82 3.41 -16.53
CA VAL A 98 20.56 3.92 -17.10
C VAL A 98 20.77 4.30 -18.55
N THR A 99 19.80 3.99 -19.41
CA THR A 99 19.82 4.31 -20.84
C THR A 99 18.60 5.15 -21.18
N GLU A 100 18.80 6.34 -21.76
CA GLU A 100 17.68 7.19 -22.16
C GLU A 100 16.85 6.47 -23.23
N ARG A 101 15.54 6.34 -22.98
CA ARG A 101 14.60 5.82 -23.96
C ARG A 101 14.25 6.95 -24.92
N THR A 102 14.61 6.76 -26.19
CA THR A 102 14.36 7.73 -27.27
C THR A 102 13.48 7.11 -28.33
N VAL A 103 12.49 7.86 -28.80
CA VAL A 103 11.64 7.47 -29.93
C VAL A 103 12.21 8.13 -31.18
N SER A 104 12.27 7.41 -32.30
CA SER A 104 12.83 7.99 -33.53
C SER A 104 11.98 9.17 -34.01
N PRO A 105 12.56 10.23 -34.61
CA PRO A 105 11.78 11.35 -35.15
C PRO A 105 10.72 10.92 -36.18
N GLN A 106 10.99 9.83 -36.91
CA GLN A 106 10.05 9.23 -37.84
C GLN A 106 8.86 8.60 -37.11
N ALA A 107 9.12 7.85 -36.03
CA ALA A 107 8.07 7.28 -35.19
C ALA A 107 7.26 8.39 -34.51
N GLU A 108 7.90 9.40 -33.89
CA GLU A 108 7.20 10.55 -33.30
C GLU A 108 6.27 11.23 -34.30
N SER A 109 6.75 11.47 -35.53
CA SER A 109 5.93 12.06 -36.58
C SER A 109 4.79 11.14 -37.02
N ARG A 110 5.00 9.81 -37.05
CA ARG A 110 3.94 8.83 -37.37
C ARG A 110 2.88 8.83 -36.28
N LEU A 111 3.26 8.68 -35.01
CA LEU A 111 2.34 8.64 -33.87
C LEU A 111 1.52 9.93 -33.77
N LYS A 112 2.17 11.09 -33.95
CA LYS A 112 1.46 12.39 -33.95
C LYS A 112 0.48 12.52 -35.11
N ALA A 113 0.80 11.95 -36.27
CA ALA A 113 -0.10 11.94 -37.43
C ALA A 113 -1.23 10.90 -37.31
N ALA A 114 -1.00 9.83 -36.56
CA ALA A 114 -1.97 8.78 -36.28
C ALA A 114 -2.94 9.13 -35.15
N GLY A 115 -2.60 10.12 -34.31
CA GLY A 115 -3.44 10.57 -33.20
C GLY A 115 -4.81 11.08 -33.66
N ASP A 116 -5.87 10.53 -33.07
CA ASP A 116 -7.27 10.87 -33.35
C ASP A 116 -7.74 12.15 -32.63
N GLY A 117 -6.92 12.72 -31.74
CA GLY A 117 -7.25 13.91 -30.97
C GLY A 117 -8.30 13.64 -29.88
N VAL A 118 -8.31 12.43 -29.32
CA VAL A 118 -9.25 12.02 -28.27
C VAL A 118 -8.90 12.71 -26.95
N TYR A 119 -7.61 12.73 -26.60
CA TYR A 119 -7.16 13.39 -25.39
C TYR A 119 -7.23 14.91 -25.51
N ARG A 120 -7.96 15.54 -24.59
CA ARG A 120 -8.17 16.99 -24.56
C ARG A 120 -7.75 17.54 -23.21
N PRO A 121 -7.24 18.79 -23.13
CA PRO A 121 -6.91 19.43 -21.87
C PRO A 121 -8.15 19.59 -20.97
N TYR A 122 -7.93 19.93 -19.71
CA TYR A 122 -9.02 20.28 -18.81
C TYR A 122 -9.57 21.68 -19.12
N SER A 123 -8.71 22.63 -19.47
CA SER A 123 -9.06 24.03 -19.77
C SER A 123 -8.92 24.39 -21.27
N GLY A 124 -9.53 25.50 -21.71
CA GLY A 124 -9.53 25.98 -23.12
C GLY A 124 -10.73 25.57 -23.97
N PRO A 125 -10.87 26.02 -25.22
CA PRO A 125 -12.07 25.70 -26.03
C PRO A 125 -12.21 24.20 -26.33
N GLY A 126 -13.40 23.62 -26.09
CA GLY A 126 -13.71 22.20 -26.38
C GLY A 126 -13.17 21.20 -25.35
N ASN A 127 -12.72 21.70 -24.20
CA ASN A 127 -12.05 20.94 -23.13
C ASN A 127 -13.00 20.06 -22.29
N LEU A 128 -12.46 19.36 -21.30
CA LEU A 128 -13.24 18.54 -20.35
C LEU A 128 -14.12 19.36 -19.39
N GLN A 129 -13.68 20.54 -18.96
CA GLN A 129 -14.43 21.45 -18.07
C GLN A 129 -15.69 22.05 -18.73
N GLU A 130 -15.66 22.36 -20.03
CA GLU A 130 -16.78 22.83 -20.82
C GLU A 130 -17.75 21.67 -21.05
N GLU A 131 -17.25 20.51 -21.47
CA GLU A 131 -18.08 19.33 -21.71
C GLU A 131 -18.88 18.89 -20.48
N ILE A 132 -18.26 18.85 -19.29
CA ILE A 132 -18.98 18.44 -18.06
C ILE A 132 -20.10 19.45 -17.71
N ARG A 133 -19.90 20.75 -17.99
CA ARG A 133 -20.91 21.79 -17.76
C ARG A 133 -22.02 21.72 -18.79
N GLU A 134 -21.69 21.52 -20.06
CA GLU A 134 -22.64 21.37 -21.16
C GLU A 134 -23.49 20.11 -20.99
N THR A 135 -22.87 18.99 -20.62
CA THR A 135 -23.55 17.74 -20.26
C THR A 135 -24.57 18.00 -19.16
N ALA A 136 -24.18 18.72 -18.11
CA ALA A 136 -25.08 19.05 -17.02
C ALA A 136 -26.28 19.93 -17.47
N ALA A 137 -26.05 20.86 -18.40
CA ALA A 137 -27.09 21.73 -18.96
C ALA A 137 -28.03 20.98 -19.93
N ALA A 138 -27.53 19.98 -20.66
CA ALA A 138 -28.32 19.15 -21.57
C ALA A 138 -29.22 18.14 -20.84
N HIS A 139 -28.81 17.69 -19.63
CA HIS A 139 -29.53 16.65 -18.87
C HIS A 139 -30.01 17.10 -17.47
N PRO A 140 -30.65 18.26 -17.29
CA PRO A 140 -30.90 18.87 -15.97
C PRO A 140 -31.81 18.06 -15.03
N GLY A 141 -32.56 17.08 -15.56
CA GLY A 141 -33.34 16.13 -14.76
C GLY A 141 -32.52 15.00 -14.14
N LEU A 142 -31.33 14.73 -14.68
CA LEU A 142 -30.44 13.63 -14.29
C LEU A 142 -29.11 14.12 -13.74
N THR A 143 -28.68 15.33 -14.04
CA THR A 143 -27.32 15.80 -13.73
C THR A 143 -27.28 17.09 -12.92
N LYS A 144 -26.23 17.24 -12.11
CA LYS A 144 -25.87 18.46 -11.39
C LYS A 144 -24.35 18.56 -11.34
N VAL A 145 -23.78 19.63 -11.89
CA VAL A 145 -22.33 19.92 -11.79
C VAL A 145 -22.05 20.86 -10.62
N VAL A 146 -20.97 20.61 -9.88
CA VAL A 146 -20.50 21.45 -8.78
C VAL A 146 -18.98 21.61 -8.84
N SER A 147 -18.49 22.78 -8.43
CA SER A 147 -17.09 22.92 -8.03
C SER A 147 -16.93 22.37 -6.62
N ILE A 148 -16.00 21.43 -6.43
CA ILE A 148 -15.72 20.80 -5.12
C ILE A 148 -14.61 21.53 -4.35
N GLY A 149 -13.89 22.41 -5.03
CA GLY A 149 -12.78 23.17 -4.52
C GLY A 149 -12.01 23.80 -5.67
N ARG A 150 -10.89 24.44 -5.34
CA ARG A 150 -10.00 25.03 -6.34
C ARG A 150 -8.60 24.46 -6.21
N THR A 151 -7.91 24.34 -7.35
CA THR A 151 -6.51 23.94 -7.41
C THR A 151 -5.58 25.01 -6.86
N VAL A 152 -4.28 24.71 -6.76
CA VAL A 152 -3.23 25.67 -6.38
C VAL A 152 -3.19 26.91 -7.27
N GLN A 153 -3.52 26.80 -8.57
CA GLN A 153 -3.64 27.93 -9.50
C GLN A 153 -5.06 28.52 -9.56
N GLY A 154 -5.98 28.04 -8.73
CA GLY A 154 -7.32 28.61 -8.59
C GLY A 154 -8.35 28.11 -9.59
N LYS A 155 -8.07 27.05 -10.35
CA LYS A 155 -9.04 26.42 -11.27
C LYS A 155 -10.07 25.62 -10.47
N ASP A 156 -11.33 25.65 -10.91
CA ASP A 156 -12.36 24.80 -10.31
C ASP A 156 -12.04 23.32 -10.55
N ILE A 157 -12.13 22.50 -9.51
CA ILE A 157 -12.19 21.04 -9.62
C ILE A 157 -13.67 20.67 -9.72
N LEU A 158 -14.11 20.15 -10.85
CA LEU A 158 -15.53 19.86 -11.09
C LEU A 158 -15.89 18.42 -10.78
N ALA A 159 -17.05 18.24 -10.16
CA ALA A 159 -17.72 16.96 -10.03
C ALA A 159 -19.13 17.03 -10.66
N LEU A 160 -19.51 15.99 -11.41
CA LEU A 160 -20.86 15.81 -11.92
C LEU A 160 -21.57 14.71 -11.15
N LYS A 161 -22.67 15.08 -10.48
CA LYS A 161 -23.64 14.16 -9.91
C LYS A 161 -24.61 13.71 -11.00
N LEU A 162 -24.78 12.41 -11.17
CA LEU A 162 -25.73 11.75 -12.06
C LEU A 162 -26.69 10.90 -11.22
N THR A 163 -27.97 11.29 -11.19
CA THR A 163 -29.04 10.55 -10.50
C THR A 163 -30.42 11.06 -10.94
N LYS A 164 -31.45 10.22 -10.86
CA LYS A 164 -32.82 10.66 -11.14
C LYS A 164 -33.27 11.79 -10.20
N GLY A 165 -33.52 12.96 -10.78
CA GLY A 165 -33.92 14.16 -10.05
C GLY A 165 -32.76 14.91 -9.42
N ALA A 166 -31.56 14.85 -9.99
CA ALA A 166 -30.32 15.39 -9.42
C ALA A 166 -30.44 16.82 -8.84
N ALA A 167 -31.09 17.73 -9.57
CA ALA A 167 -31.28 19.12 -9.11
C ALA A 167 -32.17 19.27 -7.87
N ARG A 168 -33.00 18.27 -7.55
CA ARG A 168 -33.95 18.28 -6.42
C ARG A 168 -33.53 17.37 -5.28
N SER A 169 -32.76 16.32 -5.56
CA SER A 169 -32.19 15.44 -4.53
C SER A 169 -31.08 16.16 -3.76
N LYS A 170 -31.14 16.11 -2.42
CA LYS A 170 -30.01 16.49 -1.58
C LYS A 170 -28.81 15.60 -1.90
N ASP A 171 -27.61 16.12 -1.76
CA ASP A 171 -26.38 15.33 -1.91
C ASP A 171 -26.29 14.29 -0.78
N GLY A 172 -25.91 13.05 -1.12
CA GLY A 172 -25.88 11.93 -0.17
C GLY A 172 -27.26 11.41 0.24
N ALA A 173 -28.32 11.73 -0.51
CA ALA A 173 -29.68 11.28 -0.18
C ALA A 173 -29.97 9.81 -0.60
N ARG A 174 -29.10 9.23 -1.42
CA ARG A 174 -29.13 7.84 -1.88
C ARG A 174 -27.74 7.24 -1.72
N PRO A 175 -27.62 5.89 -1.73
CA PRO A 175 -26.31 5.26 -1.79
C PRO A 175 -25.50 5.83 -2.94
N SER A 176 -24.24 6.12 -2.68
CA SER A 176 -23.44 6.98 -3.56
C SER A 176 -22.13 6.32 -3.95
N VAL A 177 -21.75 6.50 -5.22
CA VAL A 177 -20.48 5.98 -5.77
C VAL A 177 -19.66 7.11 -6.37
N LEU A 178 -18.37 7.13 -6.04
CA LEU A 178 -17.39 8.04 -6.62
C LEU A 178 -16.64 7.34 -7.76
N TYR A 179 -16.61 7.96 -8.94
CA TYR A 179 -15.68 7.64 -10.01
C TYR A 179 -14.75 8.85 -10.20
N MET A 180 -13.47 8.65 -9.92
CA MET A 180 -12.43 9.67 -9.89
C MET A 180 -11.26 9.25 -10.77
N SER A 181 -10.56 10.22 -11.35
CA SER A 181 -9.38 9.99 -12.18
C SER A 181 -8.38 11.13 -12.10
N ASN A 182 -7.16 10.88 -12.60
CA ASN A 182 -6.14 11.89 -12.85
C ASN A 182 -5.74 12.67 -11.61
N GLN A 183 -5.48 11.95 -10.50
CA GLN A 183 -4.69 12.47 -9.39
C GLN A 183 -3.24 12.71 -9.84
N HIS A 184 -2.69 11.83 -10.69
CA HIS A 184 -1.43 12.06 -11.39
C HIS A 184 -1.68 12.59 -12.79
N ALA A 185 -0.98 13.67 -13.15
CA ALA A 185 -1.26 14.46 -14.33
C ALA A 185 -1.05 13.73 -15.67
N ARG A 186 0.01 12.92 -15.80
CA ARG A 186 0.37 12.20 -17.03
C ARG A 186 -0.54 11.03 -17.42
N GLU A 187 -1.48 10.64 -16.57
CA GLU A 187 -2.32 9.45 -16.73
C GLU A 187 -3.55 9.73 -17.63
N TRP A 188 -3.30 10.08 -18.89
CA TRP A 188 -4.29 10.63 -19.82
C TRP A 188 -5.46 9.70 -20.18
N ILE A 189 -5.29 8.39 -20.04
CA ILE A 189 -6.38 7.42 -20.27
C ILE A 189 -7.48 7.52 -19.20
N THR A 190 -7.13 7.96 -17.98
CA THR A 190 -8.04 7.92 -16.83
C THR A 190 -9.17 8.96 -16.91
N PRO A 191 -8.98 10.23 -17.35
CA PRO A 191 -10.09 11.14 -17.62
C PRO A 191 -11.02 10.64 -18.73
N GLU A 192 -10.49 9.98 -19.77
CA GLU A 192 -11.33 9.43 -20.84
C GLU A 192 -12.17 8.25 -20.35
N MET A 193 -11.62 7.40 -19.46
CA MET A 193 -12.38 6.33 -18.80
C MET A 193 -13.58 6.89 -18.02
N THR A 194 -13.36 7.87 -17.14
CA THR A 194 -14.43 8.45 -16.31
C THR A 194 -15.43 9.27 -17.14
N ARG A 195 -14.96 9.99 -18.17
CA ARG A 195 -15.81 10.76 -19.11
C ARG A 195 -16.72 9.83 -19.92
N ARG A 196 -16.16 8.77 -20.52
CA ARG A 196 -16.95 7.79 -21.28
C ARG A 196 -17.92 7.03 -20.38
N LEU A 197 -17.54 6.73 -19.13
CA LEU A 197 -18.43 6.07 -18.16
C LEU A 197 -19.63 6.96 -17.81
N MET A 198 -19.40 8.25 -17.57
CA MET A 198 -20.46 9.23 -17.35
C MET A 198 -21.48 9.23 -18.52
N HIS A 199 -20.99 9.34 -19.76
CA HIS A 199 -21.86 9.30 -20.94
C HIS A 199 -22.54 7.95 -21.13
N HIS A 200 -21.85 6.84 -20.84
CA HIS A 200 -22.44 5.50 -20.93
C HIS A 200 -23.67 5.33 -20.04
N TYR A 201 -23.66 5.88 -18.81
CA TYR A 201 -24.84 5.91 -17.96
C TYR A 201 -25.95 6.79 -18.55
N LEU A 202 -25.63 7.98 -19.07
CA LEU A 202 -26.62 8.90 -19.65
C LEU A 202 -27.27 8.34 -20.92
N ASP A 203 -26.46 7.83 -21.84
CA ASP A 203 -26.89 7.38 -23.16
C ASP A 203 -27.74 6.11 -23.10
N ASN A 204 -27.55 5.30 -22.07
CA ASN A 204 -28.28 4.06 -21.85
C ASN A 204 -29.39 4.18 -20.79
N TYR A 205 -29.53 5.32 -20.12
CA TYR A 205 -30.64 5.55 -19.20
C TYR A 205 -31.99 5.51 -19.94
N GLY A 206 -32.92 4.70 -19.43
CA GLY A 206 -34.21 4.43 -20.06
C GLY A 206 -34.16 3.41 -21.21
N LYS A 207 -32.97 2.94 -21.62
CA LYS A 207 -32.77 1.92 -22.66
C LYS A 207 -32.30 0.60 -22.07
N ASP A 208 -31.28 0.65 -21.21
CA ASP A 208 -30.75 -0.49 -20.48
C ASP A 208 -31.37 -0.57 -19.08
N ARG A 209 -31.91 -1.73 -18.71
CA ARG A 209 -32.62 -1.93 -17.45
C ARG A 209 -31.69 -1.88 -16.23
N ARG A 210 -30.46 -2.37 -16.34
CA ARG A 210 -29.47 -2.38 -15.25
C ARG A 210 -29.03 -0.96 -14.94
N ILE A 211 -28.62 -0.22 -15.97
CA ILE A 211 -28.22 1.20 -15.87
C ILE A 211 -29.36 2.06 -15.35
N THR A 212 -30.58 1.88 -15.89
CA THR A 212 -31.76 2.64 -15.41
C THR A 212 -32.02 2.39 -13.93
N LYS A 213 -31.92 1.14 -13.47
CA LYS A 213 -32.08 0.80 -12.04
C LYS A 213 -31.01 1.48 -11.19
N ILE A 214 -29.75 1.44 -11.60
CA ILE A 214 -28.64 2.11 -10.89
C ILE A 214 -28.94 3.61 -10.76
N VAL A 215 -29.14 4.32 -11.88
CA VAL A 215 -29.39 5.77 -11.89
C VAL A 215 -30.64 6.18 -11.09
N ASP A 216 -31.67 5.34 -11.06
CA ASP A 216 -32.88 5.59 -10.28
C ASP A 216 -32.67 5.44 -8.76
N SER A 217 -31.70 4.62 -8.34
CA SER A 217 -31.52 4.19 -6.95
C SER A 217 -30.26 4.71 -6.27
N THR A 218 -29.26 5.19 -7.01
CA THR A 218 -27.98 5.68 -6.48
C THR A 218 -27.68 7.12 -6.89
N GLU A 219 -26.67 7.73 -6.26
CA GLU A 219 -25.97 8.92 -6.80
C GLU A 219 -24.60 8.52 -7.35
N LEU A 220 -24.40 8.71 -8.65
CA LEU A 220 -23.10 8.49 -9.28
C LEU A 220 -22.39 9.83 -9.39
N TRP A 221 -21.16 9.94 -8.88
CA TRP A 221 -20.38 11.17 -8.92
C TRP A 221 -19.13 10.97 -9.75
N PHE A 222 -18.89 11.87 -10.71
CA PHE A 222 -17.76 11.81 -11.63
C PHE A 222 -16.84 13.01 -11.41
N VAL A 223 -15.57 12.76 -11.10
CA VAL A 223 -14.48 13.75 -11.07
C VAL A 223 -13.50 13.38 -12.17
N LEU A 224 -13.59 14.08 -13.31
CA LEU A 224 -12.80 13.74 -14.51
C LEU A 224 -11.30 14.02 -14.32
N SER A 225 -10.96 15.07 -13.56
CA SER A 225 -9.59 15.37 -13.18
C SER A 225 -9.55 15.89 -11.74
N ALA A 226 -8.86 15.14 -10.88
CA ALA A 226 -8.52 15.53 -9.52
C ALA A 226 -7.35 16.53 -9.47
N ASN A 227 -6.52 16.57 -10.53
CA ASN A 227 -5.38 17.49 -10.69
C ASN A 227 -5.46 18.33 -11.99
N PRO A 228 -6.46 19.23 -12.14
CA PRO A 228 -6.61 20.03 -13.35
C PRO A 228 -5.38 20.87 -13.75
N ASP A 229 -4.64 21.37 -12.77
CA ASP A 229 -3.44 22.16 -13.00
C ASP A 229 -2.34 21.32 -13.66
N GLY A 230 -2.00 20.17 -13.06
CA GLY A 230 -1.03 19.26 -13.62
C GLY A 230 -1.48 18.69 -14.96
N TYR A 231 -2.77 18.37 -15.15
CA TYR A 231 -3.25 17.85 -16.43
C TYR A 231 -3.06 18.86 -17.56
N ASP A 232 -3.49 20.11 -17.39
CA ASP A 232 -3.25 21.14 -18.40
C ASP A 232 -1.75 21.37 -18.67
N TRP A 233 -0.91 21.23 -17.65
CA TRP A 233 0.55 21.33 -17.81
C TRP A 233 1.11 20.27 -18.76
N THR A 234 0.63 19.03 -18.66
CA THR A 234 1.05 17.93 -19.55
C THR A 234 0.62 18.14 -21.00
N HIS A 235 -0.44 18.92 -21.25
CA HIS A 235 -0.93 19.28 -22.59
C HIS A 235 -0.24 20.52 -23.18
N ALA A 236 0.42 21.33 -22.34
CA ALA A 236 0.99 22.61 -22.76
C ALA A 236 2.22 22.47 -23.67
N ALA A 237 3.01 21.41 -23.51
CA ALA A 237 4.18 21.10 -24.31
C ALA A 237 4.59 19.62 -24.20
N ASP A 238 5.17 19.05 -25.25
CA ASP A 238 5.63 17.65 -25.29
C ASP A 238 6.67 17.31 -24.20
N ALA A 239 7.44 18.30 -23.76
CA ALA A 239 8.41 18.16 -22.66
C ALA A 239 7.73 17.94 -21.28
N ASN A 240 6.48 18.36 -21.13
CA ASN A 240 5.73 18.28 -19.87
C ASN A 240 4.85 17.03 -19.80
N ARG A 241 4.73 16.26 -20.88
CA ARG A 241 3.76 15.16 -21.04
C ARG A 241 3.80 14.13 -19.89
N LEU A 242 4.96 13.95 -19.27
CA LEU A 242 5.22 12.97 -18.22
C LEU A 242 5.21 13.55 -16.80
N TRP A 243 4.77 14.80 -16.62
CA TRP A 243 4.60 15.40 -15.30
C TRP A 243 3.57 14.61 -14.47
N ARG A 244 3.91 14.31 -13.21
CA ARG A 244 3.06 13.52 -12.31
C ARG A 244 2.27 14.37 -11.32
N LYS A 245 2.97 15.23 -10.56
CA LYS A 245 2.48 15.92 -9.35
C LYS A 245 1.47 17.05 -9.65
N ASN A 246 0.96 17.74 -8.63
CA ASN A 246 0.30 19.05 -8.84
C ASN A 246 1.33 20.14 -9.22
N LEU A 247 0.92 21.42 -9.31
CA LEU A 247 1.81 22.54 -9.68
C LEU A 247 2.13 23.49 -8.51
N ARG A 248 2.20 22.98 -7.28
CA ARG A 248 2.62 23.80 -6.14
C ARG A 248 4.08 24.21 -6.31
N ASP A 249 4.32 25.50 -6.44
CA ASP A 249 5.66 26.10 -6.29
C ASP A 249 6.12 25.93 -4.83
N VAL A 250 7.05 24.99 -4.61
CA VAL A 250 7.52 24.60 -3.27
C VAL A 250 8.58 25.57 -2.78
N ASN A 251 9.41 26.11 -3.68
CA ASN A 251 10.52 26.99 -3.33
C ASN A 251 10.14 28.49 -3.37
N GLY A 252 9.01 28.84 -3.99
CA GLY A 252 8.47 30.19 -4.10
C GLY A 252 9.15 31.06 -5.16
N ASP A 253 9.86 30.49 -6.13
CA ASP A 253 10.59 31.23 -7.17
C ASP A 253 9.75 31.58 -8.40
N GLY A 254 8.52 31.08 -8.48
CA GLY A 254 7.58 31.31 -9.57
C GLY A 254 7.81 30.46 -10.83
N VAL A 255 8.72 29.48 -10.79
CA VAL A 255 9.06 28.59 -11.90
C VAL A 255 8.74 27.15 -11.50
N ILE A 256 7.86 26.48 -12.26
CA ILE A 256 7.61 25.06 -12.02
C ILE A 256 8.78 24.23 -12.55
N SER A 257 9.46 23.56 -11.64
CA SER A 257 10.59 22.66 -11.87
C SER A 257 10.38 21.32 -11.16
N ARG A 258 11.28 20.36 -11.32
CA ARG A 258 11.17 19.04 -10.65
C ARG A 258 11.00 19.10 -9.13
N GLY A 259 11.61 20.10 -8.48
CA GLY A 259 11.51 20.30 -7.04
C GLY A 259 10.12 20.74 -6.55
N ASP A 260 9.22 21.03 -7.49
CA ASP A 260 7.87 21.55 -7.27
C ASP A 260 6.81 20.47 -7.48
N GLY A 261 5.62 20.77 -7.02
CA GLY A 261 4.50 19.85 -7.02
C GLY A 261 4.55 18.85 -5.86
N ILE A 262 3.37 18.45 -5.42
CA ILE A 262 3.13 17.41 -4.42
C ILE A 262 2.40 16.26 -5.12
N ASP A 263 2.78 15.04 -4.77
CA ASP A 263 2.01 13.86 -5.15
C ASP A 263 0.69 13.84 -4.36
N LEU A 264 -0.42 14.11 -5.05
CA LEU A 264 -1.74 14.16 -4.43
C LEU A 264 -2.16 12.81 -3.83
N ASN A 265 -1.66 11.69 -4.39
CA ASN A 265 -1.92 10.34 -3.89
C ASN A 265 -0.89 9.88 -2.84
N ARG A 266 -0.13 10.81 -2.23
CA ARG A 266 0.64 10.63 -0.99
C ARG A 266 0.32 11.70 0.06
N ASN A 267 -0.64 12.59 -0.22
CA ASN A 267 -0.95 13.76 0.61
C ASN A 267 -2.15 13.57 1.54
N PHE A 268 -2.90 12.46 1.46
CA PHE A 268 -4.02 12.21 2.37
C PHE A 268 -3.55 11.88 3.79
N THR A 269 -4.44 12.00 4.78
CA THR A 269 -4.04 11.98 6.20
C THR A 269 -3.80 10.57 6.76
N TYR A 270 -4.42 9.55 6.18
CA TYR A 270 -4.29 8.18 6.68
C TYR A 270 -2.88 7.67 6.46
N LYS A 271 -2.22 7.28 7.56
CA LYS A 271 -0.82 6.79 7.58
C LYS A 271 0.17 7.72 6.86
N TRP A 272 -0.14 9.01 6.71
CA TRP A 272 0.74 9.95 6.00
C TRP A 272 2.15 9.93 6.55
N GLY A 273 3.15 9.65 5.70
CA GLY A 273 4.53 9.56 6.13
C GLY A 273 4.75 8.58 7.28
N TYR A 274 4.04 7.44 7.29
CA TYR A 274 4.23 6.38 8.29
C TYR A 274 5.68 5.90 8.34
N ASP A 275 6.33 5.89 7.18
CA ASP A 275 7.76 5.75 6.96
C ASP A 275 8.22 6.64 5.78
N ASN A 276 9.46 6.45 5.32
CA ASN A 276 10.01 7.10 4.13
C ASN A 276 10.13 6.19 2.91
N GLU A 277 9.46 5.03 2.94
CA GLU A 277 9.40 4.09 1.82
C GLU A 277 8.14 4.32 1.00
N GLY A 278 6.98 4.42 1.67
CA GLY A 278 5.69 4.57 0.98
C GLY A 278 5.46 5.93 0.32
N SER A 279 6.30 6.92 0.64
CA SER A 279 6.33 8.25 0.03
C SER A 279 7.64 8.94 0.35
N SER A 280 7.99 10.02 -0.36
CA SER A 280 9.24 10.76 -0.14
C SER A 280 9.02 12.00 0.74
N PRO A 281 9.91 12.30 1.70
CA PRO A 281 9.96 13.59 2.39
C PRO A 281 10.71 14.67 1.59
N GLN A 282 11.35 14.31 0.46
CA GLN A 282 12.16 15.23 -0.35
C GLN A 282 11.33 15.79 -1.49
N SER A 283 11.31 17.11 -1.67
CA SER A 283 10.47 17.78 -2.68
C SER A 283 10.80 17.40 -4.12
N THR A 284 12.04 16.98 -4.36
CA THR A 284 12.51 16.48 -5.65
C THR A 284 11.99 15.10 -5.99
N GLY A 285 11.43 14.34 -5.04
CA GLY A 285 10.84 13.03 -5.33
C GLY A 285 9.52 13.12 -6.10
N GLU A 286 9.29 12.18 -7.01
CA GLU A 286 8.02 12.02 -7.72
C GLU A 286 6.88 11.67 -6.76
N THR A 287 7.21 11.03 -5.63
CA THR A 287 6.29 10.67 -4.54
C THR A 287 6.35 11.64 -3.35
N TYR A 288 6.76 12.90 -3.57
CA TYR A 288 6.83 13.88 -2.49
C TYR A 288 5.47 14.08 -1.83
N ARG A 289 5.38 13.75 -0.54
CA ARG A 289 4.13 13.71 0.24
C ARG A 289 3.57 15.07 0.66
N GLY A 290 4.32 16.16 0.40
CA GLY A 290 4.01 17.51 0.89
C GLY A 290 4.58 17.80 2.27
N ALA A 291 4.36 19.03 2.76
CA ALA A 291 4.92 19.50 4.04
C ALA A 291 4.12 19.03 5.27
N SER A 292 2.88 18.63 5.08
CA SER A 292 1.97 18.14 6.11
C SER A 292 0.85 17.32 5.47
N PRO A 293 0.18 16.42 6.19
CA PRO A 293 -0.99 15.71 5.66
C PRO A 293 -2.09 16.70 5.28
N GLY A 294 -2.68 16.51 4.10
CA GLY A 294 -3.71 17.37 3.52
C GLY A 294 -3.24 18.79 3.25
N SER A 295 -1.95 18.99 2.90
CA SER A 295 -1.41 20.31 2.57
C SER A 295 -2.05 20.90 1.30
N GLU A 296 -2.42 20.05 0.34
CA GLU A 296 -2.85 20.50 -0.98
C GLU A 296 -4.35 20.79 -1.04
N PRO A 297 -4.76 21.90 -1.68
CA PRO A 297 -6.17 22.25 -1.80
C PRO A 297 -6.96 21.23 -2.64
N GLU A 298 -6.33 20.55 -3.60
CA GLU A 298 -6.93 19.45 -4.36
C GLU A 298 -7.31 18.28 -3.45
N THR A 299 -6.35 17.78 -2.65
CA THR A 299 -6.57 16.70 -1.68
C THR A 299 -7.67 17.06 -0.69
N ARG A 300 -7.67 18.29 -0.17
CA ARG A 300 -8.71 18.78 0.75
C ARG A 300 -10.08 18.88 0.10
N ALA A 301 -10.15 19.22 -1.18
CA ALA A 301 -11.40 19.28 -1.93
C ALA A 301 -12.01 17.88 -2.13
N ILE A 302 -11.17 16.88 -2.43
CA ILE A 302 -11.59 15.48 -2.56
C ILE A 302 -12.06 14.93 -1.22
N ASP A 303 -11.29 15.11 -0.15
CA ASP A 303 -11.68 14.69 1.21
C ASP A 303 -12.99 15.37 1.67
N SER A 304 -13.14 16.67 1.37
CA SER A 304 -14.38 17.39 1.67
C SER A 304 -15.58 16.88 0.87
N LEU A 305 -15.38 16.49 -0.40
CA LEU A 305 -16.42 15.85 -1.20
C LEU A 305 -16.80 14.50 -0.57
N GLN A 306 -15.82 13.66 -0.26
CA GLN A 306 -16.02 12.35 0.36
C GLN A 306 -16.86 12.46 1.63
N LYS A 307 -16.48 13.34 2.56
CA LYS A 307 -17.21 13.60 3.81
C LYS A 307 -18.60 14.19 3.60
N ARG A 308 -18.77 15.07 2.60
CA ARG A 308 -20.05 15.72 2.31
C ARG A 308 -21.08 14.74 1.76
N ILE A 309 -20.65 13.81 0.90
CA ILE A 309 -21.56 12.86 0.24
C ILE A 309 -21.77 11.61 1.09
N GLY A 310 -20.72 11.10 1.75
CA GLY A 310 -20.75 9.81 2.44
C GLY A 310 -20.91 8.66 1.45
N PHE A 311 -19.93 8.50 0.54
CA PHE A 311 -19.95 7.44 -0.46
C PHE A 311 -19.87 6.05 0.19
N ASP A 312 -20.56 5.08 -0.38
CA ASP A 312 -20.43 3.67 0.01
C ASP A 312 -19.21 3.03 -0.69
N TYR A 313 -19.03 3.38 -1.97
CA TYR A 313 -17.98 2.83 -2.82
C TYR A 313 -17.28 3.91 -3.67
N GLY A 314 -16.04 3.63 -4.07
CA GLY A 314 -15.28 4.47 -4.98
C GLY A 314 -14.45 3.66 -5.98
N ILE A 315 -14.18 4.25 -7.13
CA ILE A 315 -13.11 3.82 -8.04
C ILE A 315 -12.26 5.05 -8.35
N ASN A 316 -10.97 4.92 -8.09
CA ASN A 316 -9.95 5.91 -8.40
C ASN A 316 -9.06 5.37 -9.53
N TYR A 317 -9.37 5.76 -10.76
CA TYR A 317 -8.65 5.26 -11.93
C TYR A 317 -7.27 5.90 -12.01
N HIS A 318 -6.27 5.03 -12.07
CA HIS A 318 -4.87 5.33 -12.33
C HIS A 318 -4.40 4.61 -13.60
N SER A 319 -3.18 4.89 -14.02
CA SER A 319 -2.52 4.14 -15.09
C SER A 319 -1.02 4.28 -14.89
N ALA A 320 -0.16 3.32 -15.20
CA ALA A 320 -0.47 2.09 -15.91
C ALA A 320 0.27 0.88 -15.35
N ALA A 321 -0.43 -0.25 -15.20
CA ALA A 321 0.16 -1.53 -14.78
C ALA A 321 -0.74 -2.76 -15.05
N GLU A 322 -1.99 -2.59 -15.49
CA GLU A 322 -2.97 -3.66 -15.59
C GLU A 322 -3.23 -4.34 -14.24
N LEU A 323 -3.55 -3.54 -13.22
CA LEU A 323 -3.81 -4.02 -11.86
C LEU A 323 -5.17 -3.56 -11.36
N LEU A 324 -5.74 -4.32 -10.42
CA LEU A 324 -6.94 -3.94 -9.71
C LEU A 324 -6.65 -3.96 -8.20
N LEU A 325 -6.23 -2.81 -7.69
CA LEU A 325 -5.71 -2.65 -6.34
C LEU A 325 -6.82 -2.30 -5.35
N TYR A 326 -6.66 -2.72 -4.10
CA TYR A 326 -7.49 -2.37 -2.96
C TYR A 326 -6.65 -2.37 -1.66
N GLY A 327 -7.17 -1.74 -0.62
CA GLY A 327 -6.41 -1.51 0.62
C GLY A 327 -5.89 -2.78 1.30
N VAL A 328 -4.84 -2.68 2.13
CA VAL A 328 -4.11 -1.46 2.53
C VAL A 328 -2.79 -1.25 1.77
N GLY A 329 -2.39 0.01 1.61
CA GLY A 329 -1.13 0.39 0.95
C GLY A 329 0.10 0.37 1.86
N TRP A 330 -0.03 0.59 3.17
CA TRP A 330 1.10 0.94 4.04
C TRP A 330 1.91 -0.22 4.62
N GLN A 331 1.45 -1.47 4.51
CA GLN A 331 2.19 -2.66 4.93
C GLN A 331 1.76 -3.88 4.13
N VAL A 332 2.74 -4.59 3.56
CA VAL A 332 2.57 -5.78 2.73
C VAL A 332 1.78 -6.87 3.44
N ALA A 333 0.80 -7.44 2.72
CA ALA A 333 0.00 -8.57 3.18
C ALA A 333 -0.66 -8.34 4.55
N THR A 334 -1.13 -7.13 4.82
CA THR A 334 -1.95 -6.84 6.00
C THR A 334 -3.40 -7.14 5.65
N PRO A 335 -4.00 -8.20 6.20
CA PRO A 335 -5.37 -8.57 5.85
C PRO A 335 -6.37 -7.59 6.47
N THR A 336 -7.49 -7.38 5.77
CA THR A 336 -8.67 -6.73 6.34
C THR A 336 -9.88 -7.68 6.29
N PRO A 337 -10.80 -7.63 7.28
CA PRO A 337 -12.06 -8.37 7.20
C PRO A 337 -12.85 -8.11 5.90
N ASP A 338 -12.75 -6.90 5.34
CA ASP A 338 -13.43 -6.52 4.11
C ASP A 338 -12.75 -7.05 2.83
N ASP A 339 -11.59 -7.71 2.93
CA ASP A 339 -10.97 -8.44 1.81
C ASP A 339 -11.92 -9.48 1.21
N VAL A 340 -12.81 -10.05 2.04
CA VAL A 340 -13.87 -10.96 1.59
C VAL A 340 -14.76 -10.28 0.53
N LEU A 341 -15.07 -8.99 0.75
CA LEU A 341 -15.85 -8.20 -0.18
C LEU A 341 -15.00 -7.74 -1.36
N TYR A 342 -13.80 -7.18 -1.11
CA TYR A 342 -12.90 -6.71 -2.17
C TYR A 342 -12.62 -7.81 -3.20
N ARG A 343 -12.21 -9.01 -2.77
CA ARG A 343 -11.94 -10.16 -3.65
C ARG A 343 -13.18 -10.59 -4.44
N SER A 344 -14.37 -10.49 -3.86
CA SER A 344 -15.60 -10.85 -4.58
C SER A 344 -15.92 -9.90 -5.74
N LEU A 345 -15.60 -8.61 -5.61
CA LEU A 345 -15.81 -7.61 -6.65
C LEU A 345 -14.66 -7.55 -7.66
N ALA A 346 -13.42 -7.69 -7.18
CA ALA A 346 -12.20 -7.60 -7.99
C ALA A 346 -11.90 -8.89 -8.78
N GLY A 347 -12.37 -10.05 -8.30
CA GLY A 347 -12.05 -11.34 -8.88
C GLY A 347 -10.78 -11.96 -8.29
N THR A 348 -10.31 -13.02 -8.92
CA THR A 348 -9.02 -13.67 -8.60
C THR A 348 -8.02 -13.40 -9.72
N PRO A 349 -6.71 -13.61 -9.49
CA PRO A 349 -5.69 -13.60 -10.55
C PRO A 349 -6.07 -14.34 -11.84
N GLU A 350 -6.76 -15.47 -11.72
CA GLU A 350 -7.17 -16.31 -12.86
C GLU A 350 -8.49 -15.87 -13.49
N ASN A 351 -9.30 -15.09 -12.78
CA ASN A 351 -10.63 -14.65 -13.19
C ASN A 351 -10.92 -13.25 -12.65
N SER A 352 -10.18 -12.28 -13.20
CA SER A 352 -10.26 -10.87 -12.81
C SER A 352 -11.54 -10.21 -13.32
N ALA A 353 -12.06 -9.26 -12.53
CA ALA A 353 -13.22 -8.45 -12.89
C ALA A 353 -12.99 -7.52 -14.08
N VAL A 354 -11.72 -7.18 -14.34
CA VAL A 354 -11.29 -6.47 -15.54
C VAL A 354 -10.33 -7.39 -16.30
N PRO A 355 -10.73 -7.90 -17.48
CA PRO A 355 -9.88 -8.80 -18.26
C PRO A 355 -8.49 -8.22 -18.53
N GLY A 356 -7.45 -9.02 -18.29
CA GLY A 356 -6.04 -8.63 -18.41
C GLY A 356 -5.46 -8.04 -17.12
N TYR A 357 -6.29 -7.56 -16.18
CA TYR A 357 -5.77 -6.99 -14.95
C TYR A 357 -5.54 -8.02 -13.86
N TYR A 358 -4.57 -7.79 -12.98
CA TYR A 358 -4.29 -8.61 -11.82
C TYR A 358 -4.84 -7.97 -10.52
N PRO A 359 -5.84 -8.59 -9.84
CA PRO A 359 -6.36 -8.07 -8.58
C PRO A 359 -5.47 -8.45 -7.40
N GLN A 360 -5.12 -7.48 -6.55
CA GLN A 360 -4.26 -7.69 -5.39
C GLN A 360 -4.38 -6.57 -4.34
N VAL A 361 -3.85 -6.81 -3.14
CA VAL A 361 -3.71 -5.76 -2.12
C VAL A 361 -2.65 -4.76 -2.59
N SER A 362 -2.91 -3.46 -2.44
CA SER A 362 -2.04 -2.40 -2.99
C SER A 362 -0.58 -2.53 -2.57
N SER A 363 -0.32 -2.85 -1.31
CA SER A 363 1.04 -3.00 -0.77
C SER A 363 1.81 -4.18 -1.38
N GLU A 364 1.14 -5.19 -1.93
CA GLU A 364 1.80 -6.32 -2.61
C GLU A 364 2.51 -5.87 -3.91
N LEU A 365 2.14 -4.71 -4.46
CA LEU A 365 2.89 -4.07 -5.52
C LEU A 365 4.13 -3.36 -4.95
N TYR A 366 3.89 -2.44 -4.01
CA TYR A 366 4.89 -1.75 -3.19
C TYR A 366 4.16 -0.98 -2.08
N THR A 367 4.86 -0.68 -1.00
CA THR A 367 4.33 0.10 0.11
C THR A 367 3.97 1.52 -0.33
N THR A 368 2.81 2.03 0.09
CA THR A 368 2.33 3.40 -0.11
C THR A 368 1.79 3.96 1.19
N ASN A 369 1.89 5.29 1.37
CA ASN A 369 1.26 5.92 2.52
C ASN A 369 0.74 7.32 2.18
N GLY A 370 -0.39 7.71 2.78
CA GLY A 370 -1.09 8.96 2.44
C GLY A 370 -1.87 8.90 1.11
N GLU A 371 -2.25 7.71 0.66
CA GLU A 371 -3.02 7.46 -0.56
C GLU A 371 -4.53 7.64 -0.38
N ALA A 372 -5.24 7.90 -1.47
CA ALA A 372 -6.67 8.21 -1.48
C ALA A 372 -7.53 7.02 -1.05
N ASP A 373 -7.17 5.80 -1.46
CA ASP A 373 -7.93 4.56 -1.18
C ASP A 373 -7.92 4.22 0.30
N GLY A 374 -6.72 4.16 0.89
CA GLY A 374 -6.56 3.93 2.33
C GLY A 374 -7.29 5.00 3.14
N HIS A 375 -7.19 6.27 2.75
CA HIS A 375 -7.94 7.35 3.40
C HIS A 375 -9.47 7.22 3.21
N GLY A 376 -9.91 6.89 2.01
CA GLY A 376 -11.31 6.65 1.69
C GLY A 376 -11.93 5.60 2.61
N ALA A 377 -11.30 4.43 2.71
CA ALA A 377 -11.78 3.33 3.53
C ALA A 377 -11.67 3.63 5.03
N ASN A 378 -10.49 4.05 5.49
CA ASN A 378 -10.17 4.11 6.92
C ASN A 378 -10.65 5.39 7.62
N VAL A 379 -10.81 6.50 6.88
CA VAL A 379 -11.21 7.79 7.47
C VAL A 379 -12.64 8.14 7.10
N ASN A 380 -13.04 7.87 5.86
CA ASN A 380 -14.31 8.34 5.31
C ASN A 380 -15.36 7.23 5.12
N GLY A 381 -15.00 5.97 5.32
CA GLY A 381 -15.91 4.82 5.24
C GLY A 381 -16.31 4.43 3.82
N ILE A 382 -15.40 4.58 2.85
CA ILE A 382 -15.62 4.33 1.43
C ILE A 382 -14.81 3.12 0.98
N MET A 383 -15.49 2.05 0.54
CA MET A 383 -14.81 0.91 -0.08
C MET A 383 -14.29 1.30 -1.46
N MET A 384 -12.98 1.54 -1.60
CA MET A 384 -12.39 2.10 -2.81
C MET A 384 -11.41 1.14 -3.50
N PHE A 385 -11.39 1.18 -4.83
CA PHE A 385 -10.47 0.43 -5.68
C PHE A 385 -9.63 1.37 -6.53
N THR A 386 -8.39 0.95 -6.83
CA THR A 386 -7.51 1.60 -7.81
C THR A 386 -7.22 0.65 -8.97
N PRO A 387 -7.96 0.76 -10.08
CA PRO A 387 -7.55 0.17 -11.34
C PRO A 387 -6.34 0.94 -11.89
N GLU A 388 -5.22 0.25 -12.06
CA GLU A 388 -4.07 0.72 -12.83
C GLU A 388 -4.25 0.28 -14.27
N MET A 389 -4.61 1.21 -15.15
CA MET A 389 -5.02 0.89 -16.52
C MET A 389 -3.88 0.36 -17.39
N THR A 390 -4.18 -0.06 -18.62
CA THR A 390 -3.21 -0.69 -19.53
C THR A 390 -2.04 0.23 -19.89
N THR A 391 -0.85 -0.36 -20.02
CA THR A 391 0.37 0.33 -20.48
C THR A 391 0.31 0.63 -21.98
N CYS A 392 1.11 1.58 -22.45
CA CYS A 392 1.27 1.86 -23.88
C CYS A 392 1.70 0.61 -24.64
N GLU A 393 2.69 -0.13 -24.11
CA GLU A 393 3.26 -1.30 -24.75
C GLU A 393 2.19 -2.39 -24.93
N THR A 394 1.48 -2.77 -23.85
CA THR A 394 0.47 -3.83 -23.93
C THR A 394 -0.67 -3.47 -24.88
N VAL A 395 -1.13 -2.21 -24.87
CA VAL A 395 -2.26 -1.82 -25.73
C VAL A 395 -1.87 -1.70 -27.20
N SER A 396 -0.64 -1.26 -27.50
CA SER A 396 -0.13 -1.19 -28.88
C SER A 396 -0.05 -2.60 -29.50
N ASP A 397 0.31 -3.61 -28.71
CA ASP A 397 0.35 -5.01 -29.17
C ASP A 397 -1.05 -5.66 -29.28
N SER A 398 -2.12 -4.97 -28.88
CA SER A 398 -3.47 -5.57 -28.80
C SER A 398 -4.19 -5.66 -30.14
N ILE A 399 -3.83 -4.83 -31.12
CA ILE A 399 -4.41 -4.82 -32.47
C ILE A 399 -3.30 -5.06 -33.50
N PRO A 400 -3.24 -6.25 -34.14
CA PRO A 400 -2.27 -6.51 -35.19
C PRO A 400 -2.42 -5.55 -36.38
N ASP A 401 -1.29 -5.17 -36.97
CA ASP A 401 -1.18 -4.36 -38.19
C ASP A 401 -1.82 -2.96 -38.11
N ASP A 402 -1.90 -2.36 -36.92
CA ASP A 402 -2.26 -0.95 -36.75
C ASP A 402 -1.04 -0.01 -36.82
N ALA A 403 -1.22 1.26 -36.49
CA ALA A 403 -0.17 2.27 -36.59
C ALA A 403 0.71 2.38 -35.32
N TRP A 404 0.40 1.64 -34.26
CA TRP A 404 0.99 1.77 -32.93
C TRP A 404 1.85 0.53 -32.63
N GLU A 405 3.15 0.73 -32.43
CA GLU A 405 4.08 -0.36 -32.12
C GLU A 405 4.60 -0.18 -30.69
N ALA A 406 4.68 -1.27 -29.91
CA ALA A 406 5.16 -1.20 -28.53
C ALA A 406 6.58 -0.59 -28.41
N ASP A 407 7.44 -0.82 -29.41
CA ASP A 407 8.79 -0.25 -29.45
C ASP A 407 8.81 1.28 -29.62
N ASP A 408 7.70 1.90 -30.06
CA ASP A 408 7.57 3.36 -30.16
C ASP A 408 7.04 4.01 -28.88
N CYS A 409 6.70 3.22 -27.86
CA CYS A 409 6.20 3.74 -26.59
C CYS A 409 7.31 4.44 -25.79
N ARG A 410 7.21 5.78 -25.71
CA ARG A 410 8.11 6.58 -24.86
C ARG A 410 8.01 6.20 -23.38
N SER A 411 6.84 5.79 -22.91
CA SER A 411 6.59 5.31 -21.55
C SER A 411 5.28 4.52 -21.49
N GLY A 412 5.12 3.67 -20.47
CA GLY A 412 3.84 3.00 -20.18
C GLY A 412 2.68 3.97 -19.96
N PHE A 413 2.93 5.22 -19.55
CA PHE A 413 1.90 6.26 -19.38
C PHE A 413 1.52 6.98 -20.70
N ASN A 414 2.20 6.69 -21.80
CA ASN A 414 1.92 7.23 -23.14
C ASN A 414 0.89 6.39 -23.88
N PHE A 415 -0.25 6.06 -23.26
CA PHE A 415 -1.33 5.34 -23.93
C PHE A 415 -1.67 6.01 -25.28
N PRO A 416 -1.71 5.27 -26.40
CA PRO A 416 -2.02 5.76 -27.74
C PRO A 416 -3.24 6.67 -27.82
N ASP A 417 -3.14 7.77 -28.56
CA ASP A 417 -4.29 8.65 -28.86
C ASP A 417 -5.10 8.06 -30.03
N ASP A 418 -5.67 6.87 -29.81
CA ASP A 418 -6.40 6.10 -30.83
C ASP A 418 -7.79 5.74 -30.32
N GLU A 419 -8.83 6.11 -31.06
CA GLU A 419 -10.22 5.91 -30.64
C GLU A 419 -10.54 4.43 -30.42
N LYS A 420 -9.99 3.51 -31.21
CA LYS A 420 -10.29 2.07 -31.08
C LYS A 420 -9.63 1.50 -29.84
N LEU A 421 -8.37 1.85 -29.59
CA LEU A 421 -7.63 1.38 -28.42
C LEU A 421 -8.25 1.93 -27.13
N ILE A 422 -8.56 3.23 -27.09
CA ILE A 422 -9.21 3.88 -25.94
C ILE A 422 -10.61 3.27 -25.70
N GLN A 423 -11.38 3.02 -26.76
CA GLN A 423 -12.71 2.40 -26.63
C GLN A 423 -12.63 0.94 -26.15
N ALA A 424 -11.62 0.18 -26.57
CA ALA A 424 -11.40 -1.20 -26.11
C ALA A 424 -11.07 -1.23 -24.61
N GLU A 425 -10.18 -0.33 -24.17
CA GLU A 425 -9.80 -0.16 -22.77
C GLU A 425 -10.98 0.28 -21.89
N PHE A 426 -11.80 1.20 -22.40
CA PHE A 426 -13.03 1.59 -21.75
C PHE A 426 -14.00 0.40 -21.59
N ALA A 427 -14.23 -0.34 -22.68
CA ALA A 427 -15.21 -1.42 -22.71
C ALA A 427 -14.91 -2.55 -21.71
N LYS A 428 -13.63 -2.91 -21.52
CA LYS A 428 -13.25 -3.97 -20.58
C LYS A 428 -13.46 -3.60 -19.10
N ASN A 429 -13.46 -2.30 -18.76
CA ASN A 429 -13.69 -1.80 -17.41
C ASN A 429 -15.18 -1.68 -17.03
N ILE A 430 -16.10 -1.65 -18.01
CA ILE A 430 -17.54 -1.42 -17.77
C ILE A 430 -18.19 -2.44 -16.82
N PRO A 431 -17.99 -3.76 -16.98
CA PRO A 431 -18.63 -4.74 -16.10
C PRO A 431 -18.28 -4.53 -14.63
N PHE A 432 -17.01 -4.22 -14.32
CA PHE A 432 -16.54 -3.90 -12.98
C PHE A 432 -17.15 -2.59 -12.46
N ALA A 433 -17.10 -1.51 -13.24
CA ALA A 433 -17.64 -0.22 -12.84
C ALA A 433 -19.14 -0.26 -12.50
N LEU A 434 -19.95 -0.93 -13.33
CA LEU A 434 -21.39 -1.12 -13.08
C LEU A 434 -21.66 -1.96 -11.82
N SER A 435 -20.79 -2.94 -11.55
CA SER A 435 -20.91 -3.86 -10.41
C SER A 435 -20.62 -3.16 -9.08
N VAL A 436 -19.66 -2.25 -9.05
CA VAL A 436 -19.41 -1.36 -7.90
C VAL A 436 -20.62 -0.46 -7.63
N ALA A 437 -21.19 0.17 -8.67
CA ALA A 437 -22.41 1.00 -8.52
C ALA A 437 -23.64 0.22 -8.06
N GLU A 438 -23.83 -1.00 -8.59
CA GLU A 438 -24.92 -1.87 -8.15
C GLU A 438 -24.76 -2.27 -6.68
N THR A 439 -23.53 -2.59 -6.27
CA THR A 439 -23.21 -2.97 -4.90
C THR A 439 -23.53 -1.87 -3.89
N ALA A 440 -23.33 -0.59 -4.21
CA ALA A 440 -23.66 0.51 -3.30
C ALA A 440 -25.12 0.48 -2.81
N SER A 441 -26.07 -0.03 -3.60
CA SER A 441 -27.48 -0.16 -3.15
C SER A 441 -27.71 -1.19 -2.04
N HIS A 442 -26.74 -2.09 -1.84
CA HIS A 442 -26.72 -3.14 -0.82
C HIS A 442 -25.25 -3.37 -0.45
N PRO A 443 -24.66 -2.43 0.31
CA PRO A 443 -23.20 -2.27 0.38
C PRO A 443 -22.50 -3.42 1.10
N ASP A 444 -23.21 -4.26 1.84
CA ASP A 444 -22.64 -5.50 2.36
C ASP A 444 -22.77 -6.67 1.38
N GLN A 445 -23.64 -6.64 0.37
CA GLN A 445 -23.88 -7.76 -0.55
C GLN A 445 -23.33 -7.43 -1.95
N PRO A 446 -22.07 -7.82 -2.25
CA PRO A 446 -21.42 -7.50 -3.51
C PRO A 446 -22.12 -8.13 -4.70
N SER A 447 -22.27 -7.34 -5.76
CA SER A 447 -22.71 -7.81 -7.08
C SER A 447 -21.49 -8.11 -7.93
N SER A 448 -20.92 -9.31 -7.80
CA SER A 448 -19.69 -9.68 -8.50
C SER A 448 -19.87 -9.74 -10.03
N PRO A 449 -18.99 -9.09 -10.82
CA PRO A 449 -18.99 -9.22 -12.28
C PRO A 449 -18.52 -10.61 -12.75
N VAL A 450 -17.83 -11.36 -11.88
CA VAL A 450 -17.24 -12.68 -12.18
C VAL A 450 -17.91 -13.82 -11.42
N GLY A 451 -19.04 -13.56 -10.75
CA GLY A 451 -19.86 -14.58 -10.09
C GLY A 451 -19.33 -15.08 -8.74
N LEU A 452 -18.35 -14.39 -8.15
CA LEU A 452 -17.87 -14.69 -6.80
C LEU A 452 -18.86 -14.20 -5.74
N SER A 453 -18.99 -14.95 -4.65
CA SER A 453 -19.81 -14.56 -3.49
C SER A 453 -18.94 -14.14 -2.32
N ALA A 454 -19.39 -13.15 -1.55
CA ALA A 454 -18.86 -12.88 -0.22
C ALA A 454 -19.67 -13.67 0.82
N PRO A 455 -19.14 -14.77 1.40
CA PRO A 455 -19.85 -15.54 2.41
C PRO A 455 -20.13 -14.71 3.68
N ASP A 456 -21.14 -15.09 4.45
CA ASP A 456 -21.47 -14.41 5.72
C ASP A 456 -20.42 -14.65 6.81
N PHE A 457 -19.69 -15.77 6.71
CA PHE A 457 -18.67 -16.22 7.64
C PHE A 457 -17.50 -16.85 6.87
N THR A 458 -16.28 -16.44 7.18
CA THR A 458 -15.02 -17.03 6.71
C THR A 458 -14.21 -17.44 7.94
N PRO A 459 -14.25 -18.73 8.34
CA PRO A 459 -13.50 -19.22 9.49
C PRO A 459 -11.99 -19.05 9.31
N ASP A 460 -11.29 -18.65 10.37
CA ASP A 460 -9.84 -18.75 10.45
C ASP A 460 -9.48 -20.17 10.92
N THR A 461 -8.90 -20.96 10.02
CA THR A 461 -8.79 -22.41 10.21
C THR A 461 -7.38 -22.86 10.49
N PHE A 462 -7.23 -23.80 11.43
CA PHE A 462 -6.00 -24.51 11.70
C PHE A 462 -6.31 -25.98 12.00
N THR A 463 -5.28 -26.84 11.96
CA THR A 463 -5.40 -28.29 12.19
C THR A 463 -4.91 -28.74 13.56
N THR A 464 -4.13 -27.90 14.24
CA THR A 464 -3.54 -28.17 15.55
C THR A 464 -3.76 -26.97 16.47
N SER A 465 -4.22 -27.23 17.69
CA SER A 465 -4.18 -26.24 18.76
C SER A 465 -3.45 -26.81 19.98
N TYR A 466 -2.56 -26.04 20.60
CA TYR A 466 -2.02 -26.43 21.89
C TYR A 466 -3.07 -26.25 22.99
N GLY A 467 -3.07 -27.14 23.97
CA GLY A 467 -3.96 -27.03 25.12
C GLY A 467 -3.35 -27.66 26.36
N ARG A 468 -3.62 -27.04 27.52
CA ARG A 468 -3.32 -27.61 28.84
C ARG A 468 -4.49 -27.41 29.80
N GLY A 469 -5.69 -27.78 29.34
CA GLY A 469 -6.95 -27.46 30.02
C GLY A 469 -7.24 -25.95 30.06
N ALA A 470 -6.63 -25.19 29.13
CA ALA A 470 -6.89 -23.79 28.90
C ALA A 470 -7.69 -23.67 27.61
N ASP A 471 -8.62 -22.72 27.55
CA ASP A 471 -9.54 -22.58 26.44
C ASP A 471 -8.81 -22.26 25.13
N GLN A 472 -9.33 -22.76 24.00
CA GLN A 472 -8.72 -22.55 22.69
C GLN A 472 -9.45 -21.46 21.92
N GLU A 473 -8.72 -20.41 21.58
CA GLU A 473 -9.26 -19.31 20.80
C GLU A 473 -9.44 -19.70 19.32
N VAL A 474 -10.62 -19.42 18.79
CA VAL A 474 -10.95 -19.53 17.37
C VAL A 474 -11.46 -18.19 16.84
N ALA A 475 -11.21 -17.92 15.57
CA ALA A 475 -11.63 -16.68 14.92
C ALA A 475 -12.48 -16.92 13.66
N VAL A 476 -13.27 -15.92 13.31
CA VAL A 476 -14.07 -15.88 12.08
C VAL A 476 -14.22 -14.43 11.60
N THR A 477 -13.94 -14.20 10.32
CA THR A 477 -14.36 -12.97 9.65
C THR A 477 -15.83 -13.09 9.30
N ALA A 478 -16.67 -12.19 9.80
CA ALA A 478 -18.11 -12.27 9.63
C ALA A 478 -18.73 -10.94 9.22
N ARG A 479 -19.75 -11.00 8.36
CA ARG A 479 -20.52 -9.85 7.92
C ARG A 479 -21.16 -9.15 9.11
N LYS A 480 -20.97 -7.83 9.25
CA LYS A 480 -21.50 -7.04 10.38
C LYS A 480 -23.02 -7.15 10.50
N SER A 481 -23.73 -7.14 9.37
CA SER A 481 -25.20 -7.17 9.34
C SER A 481 -25.84 -8.50 9.78
N VAL A 482 -25.07 -9.59 9.85
CA VAL A 482 -25.53 -10.87 10.40
C VAL A 482 -25.73 -10.71 11.91
N ARG A 483 -26.89 -11.13 12.43
CA ARG A 483 -27.25 -11.05 13.84
C ARG A 483 -27.07 -12.40 14.52
N ASP A 484 -27.11 -12.40 15.85
CA ASP A 484 -27.10 -13.61 16.68
C ASP A 484 -25.94 -14.55 16.29
N LYS A 485 -24.73 -13.98 16.15
CA LYS A 485 -23.55 -14.73 15.76
C LYS A 485 -23.06 -15.59 16.91
N GLU A 486 -22.90 -16.89 16.65
CA GLU A 486 -22.53 -17.89 17.65
C GLU A 486 -21.44 -18.80 17.10
N LEU A 487 -20.43 -19.07 17.94
CA LEU A 487 -19.54 -20.22 17.79
C LEU A 487 -20.33 -21.48 18.13
N ASN A 488 -20.14 -22.54 17.36
CA ASN A 488 -20.64 -23.88 17.67
C ASN A 488 -19.47 -24.86 17.56
N TYR A 489 -19.37 -25.81 18.48
CA TYR A 489 -18.34 -26.82 18.41
C TYR A 489 -18.75 -28.17 18.99
N ARG A 490 -18.00 -29.22 18.64
CA ARG A 490 -18.12 -30.58 19.18
C ARG A 490 -16.75 -31.15 19.48
N ILE A 491 -16.62 -31.73 20.66
CA ILE A 491 -15.44 -32.48 21.09
C ILE A 491 -15.70 -33.96 20.86
N ASN A 492 -14.84 -34.63 20.09
CA ASN A 492 -14.90 -36.07 19.80
C ASN A 492 -16.27 -36.56 19.28
N GLY A 493 -16.98 -35.73 18.51
CA GLY A 493 -18.32 -36.04 17.99
C GLY A 493 -19.43 -36.09 19.06
N GLY A 494 -19.18 -35.54 20.25
CA GLY A 494 -20.13 -35.43 21.35
C GLY A 494 -21.26 -34.43 21.10
N ARG A 495 -21.84 -33.91 22.19
CA ARG A 495 -22.89 -32.88 22.09
C ARG A 495 -22.35 -31.61 21.44
N THR A 496 -23.23 -30.84 20.81
CA THR A 496 -22.88 -29.49 20.36
C THR A 496 -22.85 -28.55 21.55
N HIS A 497 -21.80 -27.76 21.65
CA HIS A 497 -21.64 -26.60 22.51
C HIS A 497 -21.79 -25.33 21.67
N ASP A 498 -22.23 -24.24 22.29
CA ASP A 498 -22.37 -22.94 21.64
C ASP A 498 -21.84 -21.83 22.54
N GLU A 499 -21.16 -20.86 21.93
CA GLU A 499 -20.58 -19.71 22.63
C GLU A 499 -20.84 -18.40 21.88
N LYS A 500 -20.88 -17.30 22.64
CA LYS A 500 -21.06 -15.98 22.05
C LYS A 500 -19.75 -15.49 21.43
N LEU A 501 -19.88 -14.95 20.22
CA LEU A 501 -18.77 -14.27 19.58
C LEU A 501 -18.51 -12.88 20.17
N ARG A 502 -17.24 -12.53 20.35
CA ARG A 502 -16.78 -11.17 20.69
C ARG A 502 -16.07 -10.57 19.49
N ALA A 503 -16.34 -9.31 19.17
CA ALA A 503 -15.59 -8.62 18.11
C ALA A 503 -14.12 -8.47 18.53
N TRP A 504 -13.19 -8.81 17.64
CA TRP A 504 -11.78 -8.51 17.81
C TRP A 504 -11.57 -7.01 17.61
N LYS A 505 -10.75 -6.41 18.47
CA LYS A 505 -10.54 -4.94 18.50
C LYS A 505 -9.28 -4.50 17.76
N GLY A 506 -8.59 -5.43 17.09
CA GLY A 506 -7.25 -5.19 16.55
C GLY A 506 -6.15 -5.47 17.55
N GLY A 507 -4.93 -5.61 17.02
CA GLY A 507 -3.70 -5.74 17.80
C GLY A 507 -2.95 -4.40 17.93
N GLU A 508 -1.69 -4.46 18.34
CA GLU A 508 -0.85 -3.28 18.60
C GLU A 508 -0.49 -2.48 17.33
N THR A 509 -0.32 -3.17 16.19
CA THR A 509 0.17 -2.58 14.93
C THR A 509 -0.91 -2.46 13.87
N TYR A 510 -1.77 -3.48 13.74
CA TYR A 510 -2.81 -3.53 12.72
C TYR A 510 -4.09 -4.26 13.20
N GLY A 511 -5.16 -4.10 12.42
CA GLY A 511 -6.48 -4.70 12.68
C GLY A 511 -7.36 -3.83 13.58
N GLY A 512 -8.66 -4.15 13.65
CA GLY A 512 -9.64 -3.41 14.47
C GLY A 512 -10.09 -2.05 13.89
N GLU A 513 -9.29 -1.51 12.99
CA GLU A 513 -9.61 -0.43 12.05
C GLU A 513 -9.76 -1.04 10.64
N ASP A 514 -10.26 -0.27 9.66
CA ASP A 514 -10.53 -0.75 8.29
C ASP A 514 -11.64 -1.81 8.13
N ASN A 515 -12.66 -1.73 8.99
CA ASN A 515 -13.79 -2.66 9.01
C ASN A 515 -15.11 -1.92 8.71
N LEU A 516 -15.51 -1.85 7.45
CA LEU A 516 -16.75 -1.22 6.99
C LEU A 516 -17.93 -2.20 6.96
N HIS A 517 -17.77 -3.39 6.39
CA HIS A 517 -18.89 -4.33 6.18
C HIS A 517 -18.69 -5.70 6.84
N PHE A 518 -17.44 -6.07 7.10
CA PHE A 518 -17.04 -7.27 7.83
C PHE A 518 -16.23 -6.90 9.07
N ASP A 519 -16.29 -7.75 10.09
CA ASP A 519 -15.45 -7.67 11.29
C ASP A 519 -14.89 -9.07 11.56
N GLU A 520 -13.73 -9.15 12.21
CA GLU A 520 -13.27 -10.38 12.85
C GLU A 520 -13.93 -10.56 14.21
N TYR A 521 -14.32 -11.79 14.52
CA TYR A 521 -14.87 -12.19 15.80
C TYR A 521 -14.11 -13.39 16.36
N ARG A 522 -14.00 -13.43 17.68
CA ARG A 522 -13.35 -14.53 18.41
C ARG A 522 -14.28 -15.17 19.43
N ALA A 523 -13.99 -16.41 19.77
CA ALA A 523 -14.58 -17.11 20.90
C ALA A 523 -13.64 -18.22 21.36
N GLU A 524 -13.93 -18.75 22.54
CA GLU A 524 -13.14 -19.79 23.19
C GLU A 524 -13.87 -21.13 23.09
N VAL A 525 -13.11 -22.17 22.75
CA VAL A 525 -13.53 -23.56 22.89
C VAL A 525 -13.12 -24.00 24.29
N GLU A 526 -14.11 -24.25 25.14
CA GLU A 526 -13.93 -24.72 26.51
C GLU A 526 -13.96 -26.25 26.60
N ASP A 527 -13.36 -26.80 27.66
CA ASP A 527 -13.42 -28.21 28.07
C ASP A 527 -12.78 -29.23 27.10
N ALA A 528 -11.90 -28.82 26.17
CA ALA A 528 -11.16 -29.76 25.32
C ALA A 528 -9.78 -30.10 25.92
N ASP A 529 -9.49 -31.40 25.98
CA ASP A 529 -8.26 -31.96 26.53
C ASP A 529 -7.29 -32.41 25.44
N ALA A 530 -6.02 -32.58 25.80
CA ALA A 530 -5.01 -33.09 24.89
C ALA A 530 -5.41 -34.46 24.30
N GLY A 531 -5.33 -34.57 22.97
CA GLY A 531 -5.77 -35.72 22.19
C GLY A 531 -7.18 -35.58 21.60
N ASP A 532 -7.97 -34.60 22.06
CA ASP A 532 -9.32 -34.39 21.56
C ASP A 532 -9.34 -33.83 20.13
N ARG A 533 -10.37 -34.24 19.38
CA ARG A 533 -10.69 -33.71 18.06
C ARG A 533 -11.87 -32.76 18.17
N VAL A 534 -11.67 -31.48 17.82
CA VAL A 534 -12.68 -30.42 17.94
C VAL A 534 -13.16 -30.00 16.56
N GLU A 535 -14.45 -30.22 16.26
CA GLU A 535 -15.13 -29.71 15.06
C GLU A 535 -15.77 -28.35 15.39
N VAL A 536 -15.52 -27.33 14.57
CA VAL A 536 -15.96 -25.93 14.79
C VAL A 536 -16.75 -25.42 13.58
N TRP A 537 -17.81 -24.64 13.84
CA TRP A 537 -18.52 -23.85 12.83
C TRP A 537 -19.24 -22.66 13.46
N PHE A 538 -19.60 -21.68 12.64
CA PHE A 538 -20.25 -20.45 13.07
C PHE A 538 -21.65 -20.36 12.49
N THR A 539 -22.59 -19.82 13.26
CA THR A 539 -23.97 -19.59 12.80
C THR A 539 -24.44 -18.19 13.10
N GLY A 540 -25.45 -17.74 12.35
CA GLY A 540 -26.15 -16.49 12.63
C GLY A 540 -27.42 -16.34 11.83
N ARG A 541 -27.97 -15.13 11.82
CA ARG A 541 -29.17 -14.77 11.06
C ARG A 541 -28.92 -13.58 10.15
N THR A 542 -29.25 -13.73 8.88
CA THR A 542 -29.17 -12.64 7.90
C THR A 542 -30.14 -11.51 8.27
N LYS A 543 -30.03 -10.37 7.58
CA LYS A 543 -30.96 -9.22 7.74
C LYS A 543 -32.44 -9.60 7.52
N SER A 544 -32.72 -10.62 6.71
CA SER A 544 -34.08 -11.15 6.47
C SER A 544 -34.54 -12.19 7.51
N GLY A 545 -33.69 -12.54 8.49
CA GLY A 545 -33.98 -13.52 9.54
C GLY A 545 -33.67 -14.97 9.17
N LYS A 546 -33.17 -15.22 7.95
CA LYS A 546 -32.76 -16.56 7.50
C LYS A 546 -31.53 -17.03 8.27
N ARG A 547 -31.49 -18.29 8.71
CA ARG A 547 -30.29 -18.89 9.29
C ARG A 547 -29.18 -19.01 8.24
N THR A 548 -27.96 -18.70 8.64
CA THR A 548 -26.74 -18.84 7.85
C THR A 548 -25.67 -19.55 8.68
N THR A 549 -24.74 -20.25 8.02
CA THR A 549 -23.70 -21.07 8.66
C THR A 549 -22.42 -20.97 7.86
N SER A 550 -21.27 -21.00 8.55
CA SER A 550 -19.98 -21.18 7.92
C SER A 550 -19.77 -22.63 7.47
N ASP A 551 -18.73 -22.84 6.68
CA ASP A 551 -18.10 -24.16 6.56
C ASP A 551 -17.54 -24.61 7.93
N ARG A 552 -17.42 -25.93 8.10
CA ARG A 552 -16.85 -26.53 9.31
C ARG A 552 -15.36 -26.77 9.12
N PHE A 553 -14.58 -26.58 10.18
CA PHE A 553 -13.21 -27.06 10.23
C PHE A 553 -12.97 -27.90 11.48
N THR A 554 -11.84 -28.59 11.53
CA THR A 554 -11.52 -29.48 12.65
C THR A 554 -10.04 -29.41 12.96
N TYR A 555 -9.74 -29.30 14.25
CA TYR A 555 -8.37 -29.38 14.76
C TYR A 555 -8.24 -30.45 15.84
N THR A 556 -7.00 -30.82 16.14
CA THR A 556 -6.66 -31.71 17.26
C THR A 556 -5.99 -30.88 18.35
N VAL A 557 -6.39 -31.10 19.60
CA VAL A 557 -5.71 -30.49 20.76
C VAL A 557 -4.43 -31.27 21.03
N ALA A 558 -3.28 -30.64 20.79
CA ALA A 558 -1.98 -31.20 21.11
C ALA A 558 -1.64 -30.97 22.59
N GLU A 559 -0.97 -31.94 23.21
CA GLU A 559 -0.43 -31.77 24.55
C GLU A 559 0.56 -30.61 24.57
N ARG A 560 0.23 -29.55 25.31
CA ARG A 560 1.15 -28.42 25.49
C ARG A 560 2.15 -28.74 26.60
N PRO A 561 3.47 -28.75 26.32
CA PRO A 561 4.50 -28.87 27.35
C PRO A 561 4.36 -27.77 28.42
N ARG A 562 4.87 -28.00 29.64
CA ARG A 562 4.91 -26.96 30.70
C ARG A 562 5.98 -25.91 30.41
N ALA A 563 5.82 -25.20 29.31
CA ALA A 563 6.75 -24.24 28.73
C ALA A 563 6.01 -22.94 28.38
N ASP A 564 6.66 -21.82 28.70
CA ASP A 564 6.20 -20.48 28.33
C ASP A 564 6.89 -19.98 27.05
N THR A 565 7.90 -20.73 26.57
CA THR A 565 8.66 -20.42 25.36
C THR A 565 8.49 -21.53 24.31
N LEU A 566 8.26 -21.12 23.06
CA LEU A 566 8.27 -22.01 21.89
C LEU A 566 9.52 -21.74 21.06
N VAL A 567 10.26 -22.78 20.69
CA VAL A 567 11.32 -22.72 19.69
C VAL A 567 10.73 -23.10 18.35
N VAL A 568 10.60 -22.17 17.42
CA VAL A 568 10.19 -22.40 16.04
C VAL A 568 11.45 -22.59 15.20
N ALA A 569 11.66 -23.81 14.71
CA ALA A 569 12.80 -24.19 13.90
C ALA A 569 12.40 -24.20 12.41
N GLU A 570 12.89 -23.22 11.65
CA GLU A 570 12.63 -23.05 10.22
C GLU A 570 13.95 -23.19 9.43
N GLU A 571 14.57 -24.37 9.52
CA GLU A 571 15.91 -24.60 8.97
C GLU A 571 15.89 -24.96 7.46
N GLY A 572 14.73 -24.91 6.81
CA GLY A 572 14.51 -25.41 5.44
C GLY A 572 14.61 -26.94 5.31
N ALA A 573 14.84 -27.62 6.42
CA ALA A 573 14.96 -29.06 6.59
C ALA A 573 14.52 -29.42 8.02
N PRO A 574 14.31 -30.72 8.33
CA PRO A 574 14.01 -31.12 9.70
C PRO A 574 15.04 -30.58 10.69
N ALA A 575 14.55 -30.11 11.83
CA ALA A 575 15.28 -29.30 12.79
C ALA A 575 16.56 -30.01 13.29
N GLN A 576 17.71 -29.39 13.06
CA GLN A 576 19.03 -29.88 13.46
C GLN A 576 19.58 -29.11 14.66
N TYR A 577 19.22 -27.83 14.78
CA TYR A 577 19.82 -26.91 15.77
C TYR A 577 18.90 -26.61 16.96
N ALA A 578 17.60 -26.93 16.89
CA ALA A 578 16.62 -26.63 17.93
C ALA A 578 17.08 -27.05 19.35
N GLN A 579 17.79 -28.18 19.48
CA GLN A 579 18.28 -28.65 20.77
C GLN A 579 19.25 -27.66 21.45
N ALA A 580 20.06 -26.93 20.68
CA ALA A 580 20.97 -25.93 21.23
C ALA A 580 20.22 -24.77 21.90
N TYR A 581 19.09 -24.35 21.32
CA TYR A 581 18.20 -23.34 21.88
C TYR A 581 17.48 -23.88 23.12
N VAL A 582 16.94 -25.10 23.07
CA VAL A 582 16.30 -25.77 24.21
C VAL A 582 17.27 -25.91 25.40
N ASP A 583 18.52 -26.30 25.16
CA ASP A 583 19.52 -26.44 26.21
C ASP A 583 19.91 -25.08 26.81
N ALA A 584 20.03 -24.04 25.99
CA ALA A 584 20.28 -22.68 26.45
C ALA A 584 19.12 -22.12 27.29
N LEU A 585 17.87 -22.42 26.92
CA LEU A 585 16.68 -22.09 27.71
C LEU A 585 16.68 -22.84 29.06
N ARG A 586 16.97 -24.15 29.03
CA ARG A 586 17.06 -24.98 30.23
C ARG A 586 18.14 -24.48 31.20
N ALA A 587 19.28 -24.05 30.68
CA ALA A 587 20.36 -23.45 31.49
C ALA A 587 19.95 -22.14 32.18
N ASN A 588 18.92 -21.45 31.67
CA ASN A 588 18.31 -20.29 32.30
C ASN A 588 17.07 -20.64 33.13
N GLY A 589 16.83 -21.93 33.41
CA GLY A 589 15.69 -22.41 34.20
C GLY A 589 14.35 -22.36 33.48
N LEU A 590 14.34 -22.28 32.15
CA LEU A 590 13.14 -22.22 31.33
C LEU A 590 12.90 -23.56 30.61
N ASN A 591 11.63 -23.95 30.52
CA ASN A 591 11.21 -25.06 29.66
C ASN A 591 10.80 -24.53 28.29
N ALA A 592 11.01 -25.34 27.25
CA ALA A 592 10.68 -25.00 25.89
C ALA A 592 9.92 -26.13 25.19
N ALA A 593 8.98 -25.77 24.33
CA ALA A 593 8.46 -26.65 23.29
C ALA A 593 9.24 -26.39 21.98
N VAL A 594 9.24 -27.36 21.06
CA VAL A 594 9.83 -27.20 19.72
C VAL A 594 8.75 -27.38 18.67
N TRP A 595 8.72 -26.48 17.70
CA TRP A 595 7.91 -26.57 16.49
C TRP A 595 8.84 -26.62 15.28
N ASP A 596 8.94 -27.79 14.65
CA ASP A 596 9.66 -27.96 13.39
C ASP A 596 8.75 -27.58 12.21
N VAL A 597 9.11 -26.50 11.51
CA VAL A 597 8.34 -25.98 10.36
C VAL A 597 8.42 -26.92 9.15
N ALA A 598 9.54 -27.64 8.96
CA ALA A 598 9.69 -28.55 7.83
C ALA A 598 8.76 -29.78 7.96
N GLU A 599 8.45 -30.20 9.20
CA GLU A 599 7.55 -31.32 9.47
C GLU A 599 6.09 -30.89 9.64
N GLN A 600 5.84 -29.71 10.23
CA GLN A 600 4.51 -29.30 10.68
C GLN A 600 3.92 -28.09 9.93
N GLY A 601 4.71 -27.44 9.07
CA GLY A 601 4.35 -26.18 8.42
C GLY A 601 4.46 -24.97 9.35
N ALA A 602 4.07 -23.79 8.86
CA ALA A 602 4.08 -22.57 9.65
C ALA A 602 3.13 -22.70 10.86
N PRO A 603 3.56 -22.35 12.09
CA PRO A 603 2.72 -22.47 13.28
C PRO A 603 1.60 -21.44 13.26
N HIS A 604 0.34 -21.88 13.35
CA HIS A 604 -0.80 -20.95 13.36
C HIS A 604 -0.76 -20.01 14.58
N HIS A 605 -1.05 -18.72 14.38
CA HIS A 605 -0.93 -17.72 15.44
C HIS A 605 -1.88 -17.98 16.64
N LEU A 606 -3.17 -18.30 16.40
CA LEU A 606 -4.11 -18.67 17.48
C LEU A 606 -4.00 -20.12 17.94
N GLY A 607 -3.66 -21.03 17.03
CA GLY A 607 -3.64 -22.46 17.32
C GLY A 607 -2.41 -22.83 18.14
N VAL A 608 -1.27 -22.22 17.82
CA VAL A 608 0.04 -22.63 18.30
C VAL A 608 0.72 -21.51 19.07
N LEU A 609 0.93 -20.35 18.46
CA LEU A 609 1.82 -19.31 19.00
C LEU A 609 1.23 -18.61 20.24
N SER A 610 -0.07 -18.29 20.22
CA SER A 610 -0.80 -17.61 21.31
C SER A 610 -0.71 -18.33 22.66
N HIS A 611 -0.40 -19.63 22.64
CA HIS A 611 -0.20 -20.43 23.85
C HIS A 611 1.14 -20.16 24.54
N PHE A 612 2.04 -19.38 23.96
CA PHE A 612 3.34 -19.08 24.53
C PHE A 612 3.51 -17.56 24.71
N SER A 613 4.21 -17.13 25.75
CA SER A 613 4.50 -15.70 25.94
C SER A 613 5.69 -15.24 25.11
N THR A 614 6.54 -16.18 24.67
CA THR A 614 7.77 -15.87 23.94
C THR A 614 8.03 -16.93 22.89
N VAL A 615 8.41 -16.50 21.70
CA VAL A 615 8.84 -17.35 20.59
C VAL A 615 10.32 -17.09 20.33
N VAL A 616 11.07 -18.16 20.12
CA VAL A 616 12.41 -18.13 19.55
C VAL A 616 12.31 -18.73 18.16
N HIS A 617 12.31 -17.88 17.13
CA HIS A 617 12.32 -18.32 15.74
C HIS A 617 13.75 -18.33 15.24
N HIS A 618 14.19 -19.48 14.73
CA HIS A 618 15.51 -19.58 14.13
C HIS A 618 15.48 -20.28 12.79
N THR A 619 16.35 -19.83 11.89
CA THR A 619 16.37 -20.30 10.49
C THR A 619 17.66 -21.05 10.10
N GLY A 620 18.68 -21.04 10.97
CA GLY A 620 20.00 -21.56 10.62
C GLY A 620 20.59 -20.82 9.42
N ALA A 621 20.87 -21.56 8.34
CA ALA A 621 21.36 -21.03 7.06
C ALA A 621 20.26 -20.54 6.11
N ALA A 622 19.00 -20.95 6.36
CA ALA A 622 17.88 -20.65 5.49
C ALA A 622 17.39 -19.20 5.66
N ALA A 623 16.74 -18.67 4.62
CA ALA A 623 15.98 -17.44 4.72
C ALA A 623 14.63 -17.70 5.42
N PRO A 624 14.11 -16.74 6.20
CA PRO A 624 12.78 -16.86 6.80
C PRO A 624 11.68 -17.10 5.76
N GLY A 625 10.73 -17.98 6.06
CA GLY A 625 9.57 -18.24 5.22
C GLY A 625 8.47 -17.20 5.41
N GLY A 626 7.79 -16.80 4.33
CA GLY A 626 6.71 -15.80 4.38
C GLY A 626 5.57 -16.19 5.30
N ASP A 627 5.07 -17.42 5.19
CA ASP A 627 3.94 -17.90 6.03
C ASP A 627 4.30 -17.91 7.52
N THR A 628 5.52 -18.34 7.87
CA THR A 628 6.01 -18.31 9.25
C THR A 628 6.15 -16.87 9.74
N GLN A 629 6.69 -15.97 8.92
CA GLN A 629 6.80 -14.56 9.28
C GLN A 629 5.43 -13.91 9.49
N LEU A 630 4.43 -14.20 8.66
CA LEU A 630 3.07 -13.68 8.85
C LEU A 630 2.46 -14.19 10.17
N ALA A 631 2.63 -15.48 10.49
CA ALA A 631 2.13 -16.01 11.75
C ALA A 631 2.83 -15.40 12.97
N VAL A 632 4.15 -15.22 12.91
CA VAL A 632 4.93 -14.57 13.98
C VAL A 632 4.59 -13.08 14.08
N ARG A 633 4.32 -12.41 12.95
CA ARG A 633 3.81 -11.03 12.91
C ARG A 633 2.49 -10.91 13.66
N ASP A 634 1.55 -11.82 13.41
CA ASP A 634 0.25 -11.82 14.08
C ASP A 634 0.40 -12.09 15.59
N PHE A 635 1.32 -12.97 15.97
CA PHE A 635 1.70 -13.19 17.36
C PHE A 635 2.27 -11.94 18.04
N LEU A 636 3.16 -11.21 17.36
CA LEU A 636 3.68 -9.92 17.87
C LEU A 636 2.59 -8.86 17.96
N ASN A 637 1.66 -8.83 16.98
CA ASN A 637 0.52 -7.91 16.97
C ASN A 637 -0.40 -8.11 18.20
N GLU A 638 -0.43 -9.33 18.76
CA GLU A 638 -1.18 -9.68 19.98
C GLU A 638 -0.34 -9.54 21.27
N GLY A 639 0.81 -8.87 21.21
CA GLY A 639 1.67 -8.61 22.38
C GLY A 639 2.66 -9.74 22.69
N GLY A 640 2.85 -10.68 21.78
CA GLY A 640 3.88 -11.69 21.83
C GLY A 640 5.30 -11.11 21.86
N LYS A 641 6.28 -11.90 22.30
CA LYS A 641 7.70 -11.51 22.33
C LYS A 641 8.54 -12.45 21.47
N LEU A 642 9.46 -11.89 20.67
CA LEU A 642 10.23 -12.67 19.70
C LEU A 642 11.74 -12.55 19.92
N ILE A 643 12.43 -13.67 19.83
CA ILE A 643 13.86 -13.72 19.51
C ILE A 643 13.99 -14.32 18.13
N GLU A 644 14.52 -13.55 17.19
CA GLU A 644 14.78 -13.95 15.82
C GLU A 644 16.29 -14.21 15.66
N ALA A 645 16.68 -15.38 15.17
CA ALA A 645 18.09 -15.74 15.03
C ALA A 645 18.41 -16.56 13.78
N GLY A 646 19.53 -16.26 13.13
CA GLY A 646 19.99 -17.00 11.95
C GLY A 646 20.84 -16.11 11.08
N GLU A 647 21.55 -16.69 10.12
CA GLU A 647 22.41 -15.89 9.24
C GLU A 647 21.57 -14.95 8.37
N GLN A 648 20.44 -15.43 7.86
CA GLN A 648 19.53 -14.67 6.99
C GLN A 648 18.37 -13.99 7.75
N ALA A 649 18.35 -14.07 9.08
CA ALA A 649 17.35 -13.39 9.91
C ALA A 649 17.34 -11.88 9.66
N GLY A 650 16.16 -11.26 9.72
CA GLY A 650 15.99 -9.82 9.38
C GLY A 650 16.29 -9.50 7.91
N GLY A 651 16.24 -10.50 7.03
CA GLY A 651 16.29 -10.33 5.58
C GLY A 651 14.90 -10.18 4.96
N ASN A 652 14.90 -10.01 3.63
CA ASN A 652 13.67 -10.04 2.84
C ASN A 652 13.01 -11.43 2.90
N ALA A 653 11.69 -11.47 3.00
CA ALA A 653 10.90 -12.68 2.81
C ALA A 653 10.03 -12.60 1.55
N GLN A 654 9.66 -13.76 1.04
CA GLN A 654 8.72 -13.90 -0.06
C GLN A 654 7.31 -14.11 0.52
N VAL A 655 6.41 -13.15 0.31
CA VAL A 655 5.01 -13.20 0.71
C VAL A 655 4.15 -13.11 -0.55
N GLY A 656 3.48 -14.21 -0.91
CA GLY A 656 2.81 -14.31 -2.21
C GLY A 656 3.80 -14.05 -3.36
N ARG A 657 3.51 -13.04 -4.21
CA ARG A 657 4.40 -12.61 -5.29
C ARG A 657 5.40 -11.53 -4.87
N THR A 658 5.26 -10.98 -3.67
CA THR A 658 5.99 -9.81 -3.19
C THR A 658 7.19 -10.23 -2.36
N ARG A 659 8.33 -9.59 -2.63
CA ARG A 659 9.51 -9.69 -1.78
C ARG A 659 9.58 -8.44 -0.92
N THR A 660 9.52 -8.61 0.41
CA THR A 660 9.38 -7.49 1.36
C THR A 660 10.34 -7.62 2.55
N ASN A 661 10.80 -6.50 3.09
CA ASN A 661 11.50 -6.36 4.37
C ASN A 661 10.62 -5.75 5.47
N ASP A 662 9.30 -5.60 5.27
CA ASP A 662 8.40 -4.95 6.24
C ASP A 662 8.53 -5.57 7.62
N PHE A 663 8.59 -6.89 7.72
CA PHE A 663 8.76 -7.57 9.00
C PHE A 663 10.05 -7.13 9.72
N SER A 664 11.16 -7.06 8.98
CA SER A 664 12.45 -6.60 9.50
C SER A 664 12.40 -5.15 9.97
N GLN A 665 11.85 -4.26 9.14
CA GLN A 665 11.84 -2.83 9.44
C GLN A 665 10.84 -2.48 10.54
N TYR A 666 9.64 -3.09 10.52
CA TYR A 666 8.51 -2.68 11.34
C TYR A 666 8.48 -3.38 12.69
N TYR A 667 9.02 -4.61 12.78
CA TYR A 667 8.97 -5.40 14.03
C TYR A 667 10.37 -5.64 14.61
N LEU A 668 11.36 -5.95 13.77
CA LEU A 668 12.72 -6.29 14.22
C LEU A 668 13.66 -5.09 14.40
N GLY A 669 13.24 -3.90 13.95
CA GLY A 669 14.03 -2.67 14.07
C GLY A 669 15.25 -2.60 13.13
N ALA A 670 15.26 -3.39 12.05
CA ALA A 670 16.33 -3.41 11.06
C ALA A 670 15.83 -2.89 9.69
N TYR A 671 16.26 -1.68 9.34
CA TYR A 671 15.92 -0.99 8.08
C TYR A 671 16.56 -1.65 6.86
N GLY A 672 17.79 -2.14 7.05
CA GLY A 672 18.54 -2.83 6.00
C GLY A 672 19.42 -3.90 6.61
N ARG A 673 19.69 -4.93 5.80
CA ARG A 673 20.54 -6.06 6.14
C ARG A 673 21.63 -6.21 5.07
N THR A 674 22.85 -6.44 5.50
CA THR A 674 23.97 -6.91 4.67
C THR A 674 24.58 -8.17 5.27
N SER A 675 25.30 -8.94 4.47
CA SER A 675 26.04 -10.12 4.94
C SER A 675 27.47 -9.75 5.30
N THR A 676 27.98 -10.31 6.39
CA THR A 676 29.36 -10.15 6.87
C THR A 676 30.06 -11.49 6.93
N ALA A 677 31.01 -11.69 6.02
CA ALA A 677 31.86 -12.88 6.02
C ALA A 677 33.02 -12.72 7.01
N GLY A 678 33.49 -13.84 7.57
CA GLY A 678 34.69 -13.88 8.39
C GLY A 678 34.53 -13.33 9.82
N ALA A 679 33.30 -13.15 10.29
CA ALA A 679 33.05 -12.86 11.70
C ALA A 679 33.53 -14.04 12.56
N THR A 680 34.36 -13.76 13.57
CA THR A 680 34.91 -14.79 14.47
C THR A 680 34.49 -14.61 15.92
N ALA A 681 33.89 -13.46 16.26
CA ALA A 681 33.34 -13.23 17.59
C ALA A 681 32.18 -12.23 17.59
N PHE A 682 31.28 -12.41 18.56
CA PHE A 682 30.22 -11.46 18.89
C PHE A 682 30.51 -10.80 20.24
N THR A 683 30.25 -9.49 20.33
CA THR A 683 30.23 -8.75 21.59
C THR A 683 28.92 -8.01 21.73
N GLY A 684 28.17 -8.31 22.80
CA GLY A 684 26.90 -7.66 23.11
C GLY A 684 27.09 -6.24 23.62
N ALA A 685 26.18 -5.36 23.22
CA ALA A 685 26.08 -3.96 23.61
C ALA A 685 24.65 -3.61 24.01
N GLY A 686 24.44 -2.43 24.60
CA GLY A 686 23.10 -1.97 25.00
C GLY A 686 22.37 -3.01 25.87
N ALA A 687 21.19 -3.45 25.41
CA ALA A 687 20.39 -4.45 26.09
C ALA A 687 21.09 -5.82 26.25
N LEU A 688 22.05 -6.16 25.39
CA LEU A 688 22.83 -7.40 25.46
C LEU A 688 24.22 -7.21 26.11
N LEU A 689 24.50 -6.06 26.72
CA LEU A 689 25.78 -5.79 27.38
C LEU A 689 26.13 -6.87 28.42
N GLY A 690 27.40 -7.30 28.37
CA GLY A 690 27.95 -8.36 29.23
C GLY A 690 27.92 -9.76 28.61
N THR A 691 27.40 -9.89 27.38
CA THR A 691 27.45 -11.14 26.60
C THR A 691 28.55 -11.04 25.54
N SER A 692 29.22 -12.17 25.26
CA SER A 692 30.17 -12.29 24.15
C SER A 692 30.43 -13.75 23.85
N GLY A 693 30.95 -14.06 22.67
CA GLY A 693 31.47 -15.39 22.42
C GLY A 693 32.16 -15.57 21.07
N PRO A 694 33.05 -16.56 20.97
CA PRO A 694 33.62 -16.96 19.69
C PRO A 694 32.53 -17.57 18.81
N LEU A 695 32.49 -17.11 17.56
CA LEU A 695 31.62 -17.60 16.50
C LEU A 695 32.38 -18.58 15.62
N GLY A 696 31.69 -19.59 15.10
CA GLY A 696 32.22 -20.53 14.13
C GLY A 696 31.12 -21.28 13.39
N ALA A 697 31.51 -21.99 12.33
CA ALA A 697 30.59 -22.82 11.55
C ALA A 697 29.91 -23.89 12.42
N ALA A 698 28.64 -24.15 12.12
CA ALA A 698 27.88 -25.29 12.62
C ALA A 698 27.66 -26.32 11.48
N PRO A 699 27.32 -27.59 11.78
CA PRO A 699 27.14 -28.62 10.76
C PRO A 699 26.01 -28.28 9.77
N GLY A 700 26.35 -27.82 8.56
CA GLY A 700 25.37 -27.38 7.56
C GLY A 700 25.11 -25.86 7.55
N ASN A 701 25.78 -25.10 8.41
CA ASN A 701 25.69 -23.65 8.51
C ASN A 701 27.09 -22.99 8.65
N PRO A 702 27.77 -22.65 7.54
CA PRO A 702 29.20 -22.34 7.51
C PRO A 702 29.64 -20.99 8.11
N LEU A 703 28.74 -20.13 8.59
CA LEU A 703 29.04 -18.77 9.08
C LEU A 703 29.75 -17.90 8.02
N ASP A 704 29.10 -17.75 6.86
CA ASP A 704 29.62 -16.99 5.73
C ASP A 704 28.70 -15.83 5.31
N GLN A 705 27.51 -15.75 5.88
CA GLN A 705 26.45 -14.80 5.59
C GLN A 705 25.84 -14.17 6.85
N ALA A 706 26.60 -14.09 7.94
CA ALA A 706 26.14 -13.48 9.18
C ALA A 706 25.56 -12.07 8.94
N GLY A 707 24.35 -11.83 9.44
CA GLY A 707 23.61 -10.60 9.25
C GLY A 707 24.23 -9.42 10.00
N THR A 708 24.37 -8.30 9.29
CA THR A 708 24.72 -6.98 9.83
C THR A 708 23.63 -6.00 9.45
N TYR A 709 23.18 -5.21 10.42
CA TYR A 709 21.98 -4.39 10.30
C TYR A 709 22.24 -2.89 10.38
N THR A 710 21.50 -2.15 9.57
CA THR A 710 21.22 -0.72 9.78
C THR A 710 19.99 -0.62 10.67
N VAL A 711 20.16 -0.09 11.88
CA VAL A 711 19.04 0.06 12.84
C VAL A 711 18.02 1.06 12.30
N THR A 712 16.72 0.73 12.33
CA THR A 712 15.65 1.60 11.83
C THR A 712 15.69 3.00 12.43
N SER A 713 15.92 3.12 13.72
CA SER A 713 16.06 4.41 14.40
C SER A 713 17.22 5.28 13.95
N SER A 714 18.18 4.75 13.20
CA SER A 714 19.28 5.54 12.59
C SER A 714 18.88 6.18 11.26
N VAL A 715 17.82 5.68 10.62
CA VAL A 715 17.28 6.20 9.35
C VAL A 715 15.98 6.96 9.59
N LEU A 716 15.11 6.42 10.43
CA LEU A 716 13.85 7.00 10.88
C LEU A 716 14.01 7.48 12.32
N ALA A 717 14.24 8.78 12.49
CA ALA A 717 14.52 9.35 13.81
C ALA A 717 13.34 9.10 14.79
N PRO A 718 13.57 8.56 16.01
CA PRO A 718 12.50 8.16 16.93
C PRO A 718 11.57 9.29 17.40
N ASP A 719 12.01 10.55 17.33
CA ASP A 719 11.17 11.71 17.64
C ASP A 719 10.09 11.96 16.57
N LEU A 720 10.34 11.53 15.33
CA LEU A 720 9.40 11.58 14.21
C LEU A 720 8.68 10.24 14.00
N PHE A 721 9.34 9.11 14.29
CA PHE A 721 8.86 7.75 14.06
C PHE A 721 8.97 6.87 15.31
N PRO A 722 8.26 7.18 16.40
CA PRO A 722 8.43 6.51 17.69
C PRO A 722 8.05 5.02 17.67
N HIS A 723 7.16 4.61 16.76
CA HIS A 723 6.74 3.21 16.59
C HIS A 723 7.86 2.30 16.02
N PHE A 724 8.90 2.88 15.42
CA PHE A 724 10.07 2.14 14.93
C PHE A 724 11.29 2.25 15.86
N ALA A 725 11.06 2.55 17.14
CA ALA A 725 12.13 2.65 18.12
C ALA A 725 12.87 1.31 18.29
N GLY A 726 14.19 1.34 18.09
CA GLY A 726 15.08 0.19 18.24
C GLY A 726 16.53 0.63 18.44
N ALA A 727 17.37 -0.28 18.91
CA ALA A 727 18.77 0.01 19.21
C ALA A 727 19.70 -1.11 18.78
N ALA A 728 20.92 -0.75 18.37
CA ALA A 728 21.98 -1.72 18.18
C ALA A 728 22.32 -2.39 19.52
N ALA A 729 22.43 -3.71 19.51
CA ALA A 729 22.62 -4.52 20.70
C ALA A 729 23.87 -5.41 20.63
N GLY A 730 24.71 -5.25 19.62
CA GLY A 730 26.00 -5.93 19.56
C GLY A 730 26.73 -5.72 18.25
N THR A 731 27.98 -6.16 18.21
CA THR A 731 28.88 -6.01 17.05
C THR A 731 29.70 -7.27 16.84
N TYR A 732 30.11 -7.50 15.59
CA TYR A 732 31.17 -8.45 15.26
C TYR A 732 32.56 -7.85 15.49
N ASP A 733 33.57 -8.71 15.58
CA ASP A 733 34.99 -8.33 15.63
C ASP A 733 35.49 -7.63 14.36
N THR A 734 34.79 -7.79 13.24
CA THR A 734 35.04 -7.06 11.98
C THR A 734 34.69 -5.57 12.06
N GLY A 735 33.88 -5.16 13.05
CA GLY A 735 33.60 -3.75 13.36
C GLY A 735 32.56 -3.04 12.46
N THR A 736 31.85 -3.77 11.60
CA THR A 736 30.88 -3.20 10.65
C THR A 736 29.44 -3.40 11.12
N GLY A 737 28.68 -2.30 11.26
CA GLY A 737 27.24 -2.29 11.56
C GLY A 737 26.83 -2.99 12.87
N ALA A 738 25.52 -3.20 13.06
CA ALA A 738 24.99 -3.91 14.23
C ALA A 738 24.86 -5.41 13.93
N ALA A 739 25.46 -6.25 14.77
CA ALA A 739 25.30 -7.71 14.69
C ALA A 739 24.00 -8.20 15.37
N ALA A 740 23.40 -7.33 16.18
CA ALA A 740 22.14 -7.58 16.85
C ALA A 740 21.36 -6.28 17.02
N VAL A 741 20.03 -6.37 17.02
CA VAL A 741 19.10 -5.25 17.23
C VAL A 741 18.06 -5.63 18.27
N THR A 742 17.65 -4.67 19.09
CA THR A 742 16.55 -4.85 20.04
C THR A 742 15.49 -3.78 19.86
N THR A 743 14.23 -4.18 19.88
CA THR A 743 13.04 -3.32 20.04
C THR A 743 12.36 -3.62 21.38
N LYS A 744 11.20 -3.01 21.64
CA LYS A 744 10.37 -3.31 22.83
C LYS A 744 9.92 -4.78 22.89
N ASP A 745 9.68 -5.38 21.73
CA ASP A 745 9.01 -6.67 21.61
C ASP A 745 9.89 -7.74 20.93
N THR A 746 11.06 -7.36 20.40
CA THR A 746 11.94 -8.28 19.66
C THR A 746 13.44 -8.15 19.98
N VAL A 747 14.16 -9.26 19.84
CA VAL A 747 15.62 -9.30 19.74
C VAL A 747 15.99 -10.02 18.45
N LEU A 748 16.73 -9.34 17.58
CA LEU A 748 17.26 -9.89 16.33
C LEU A 748 18.76 -10.17 16.47
N LEU A 749 19.18 -11.40 16.14
CA LEU A 749 20.57 -11.83 16.08
C LEU A 749 20.93 -12.24 14.65
N GLY A 750 21.98 -11.65 14.08
CA GLY A 750 22.45 -11.95 12.72
C GLY A 750 23.21 -13.26 12.55
N PHE A 751 23.11 -14.15 13.52
CA PHE A 751 23.74 -15.46 13.52
C PHE A 751 22.88 -16.41 14.35
N GLY A 752 23.01 -17.71 14.10
CA GLY A 752 22.34 -18.72 14.88
C GLY A 752 23.07 -19.01 16.20
N LEU A 753 22.35 -19.33 17.28
CA LEU A 753 23.00 -19.71 18.54
C LEU A 753 23.92 -20.92 18.38
N GLU A 754 23.64 -21.83 17.46
CA GLU A 754 24.50 -22.98 17.13
C GLU A 754 25.92 -22.56 16.71
N GLN A 755 26.11 -21.31 16.28
CA GLN A 755 27.38 -20.77 15.82
C GLN A 755 28.22 -20.19 16.97
N ILE A 756 27.64 -19.94 18.15
CA ILE A 756 28.45 -19.71 19.36
C ILE A 756 28.97 -21.06 19.83
N THR A 757 30.28 -21.27 19.73
CA THR A 757 30.91 -22.58 19.97
C THR A 757 30.84 -23.04 21.43
N ASP A 758 30.63 -22.13 22.38
CA ASP A 758 30.57 -22.39 23.82
C ASP A 758 29.14 -22.38 24.38
N ALA A 759 28.76 -23.45 25.08
CA ALA A 759 27.39 -23.63 25.58
C ALA A 759 27.00 -22.65 26.70
N GLU A 760 27.95 -22.27 27.56
CA GLU A 760 27.70 -21.30 28.64
C GLU A 760 27.44 -19.91 28.06
N ARG A 761 28.20 -19.53 27.04
CA ARG A 761 28.00 -18.27 26.30
C ARG A 761 26.69 -18.26 25.51
N ARG A 762 26.26 -19.38 24.92
CA ARG A 762 24.92 -19.52 24.32
C ARG A 762 23.83 -19.24 25.35
N ALA A 763 23.90 -19.88 26.51
CA ALA A 763 22.95 -19.68 27.60
C ALA A 763 22.97 -18.23 28.12
N ALA A 764 24.16 -17.63 28.28
CA ALA A 764 24.29 -16.25 28.74
C ALA A 764 23.67 -15.25 27.77
N LEU A 765 23.89 -15.42 26.46
CA LEU A 765 23.30 -14.58 25.42
C LEU A 765 21.78 -14.71 25.39
N LEU A 766 21.26 -15.93 25.27
CA LEU A 766 19.81 -16.16 25.20
C LEU A 766 19.10 -15.68 26.47
N GLY A 767 19.68 -15.93 27.64
CA GLY A 767 19.16 -15.44 28.92
C GLY A 767 19.14 -13.91 29.00
N LYS A 768 20.11 -13.22 28.39
CA LYS A 768 20.14 -11.76 28.33
C LYS A 768 19.10 -11.22 27.34
N ALA A 769 18.96 -11.84 26.17
CA ALA A 769 17.93 -11.49 25.20
C ALA A 769 16.52 -11.62 25.79
N LEU A 770 16.24 -12.69 26.54
CA LEU A 770 14.97 -12.87 27.23
C LEU A 770 14.68 -11.83 28.31
N ARG A 771 15.72 -11.33 29.00
CA ARG A 771 15.57 -10.22 29.96
C ARG A 771 15.26 -8.90 29.24
N ALA A 772 15.92 -8.65 28.10
CA ALA A 772 15.66 -7.47 27.29
C ALA A 772 14.21 -7.37 26.80
N LEU A 773 13.50 -8.49 26.65
CA LEU A 773 12.09 -8.52 26.25
C LEU A 773 11.10 -8.28 27.42
N ARG A 774 11.60 -8.24 28.66
CA ARG A 774 10.79 -8.05 29.89
C ARG A 774 10.97 -6.66 30.50
N ASP A 775 12.08 -5.99 30.18
CA ASP A 775 12.43 -4.65 30.61
C ASP A 775 11.81 -3.61 29.67
#